data_AF-A0A1M5NFV0-F1
#
_entry.id   AF-A0A1M5NFV0-F1
#
_cell.length_a   1.000
_cell.length_b   1.000
_cell.length_c   1.000
_cell.angle_alpha   90.00
_cell.angle_beta   90.00
_cell.angle_gamma   90.00
#
_symmetry.space_group_name_H-M   'P 1'
#
loop_
_entity.id
_entity.type
_entity.pdbx_description
1 polymer ?
#
loop_
_entity_poly.entity_id
_entity_poly.type
_entity_poly.pdbx_seq_one_letter_code
_entity_poly.pdbx_strand_id
1 'polypeptide(L)'
;MIKKVISAFTAFTFMLILCSFAASDLSYEKRLENKTESKIVYNKKKHSITLSWTAFGSSGNYVITRGGSRLASDFVLIGSTSKLTFTDNKPNKDKYENYYKVTRNDVTIIISLEKQIFGDNMYFYDRKYEKAETARNDINSQFSSIGLGGANGEWTTKRQAYYLKANVKGQTYDAGGSGSASSAEANSIELGFYSHIGGLGKVPSDVKLGSVFTRPHLSGGANATCTFWRSVENVEVMRDFAWTVSQSTSARRLLIESTSKYISDIGNTNFWGSGGFIADTHYTSNRPNWGGQQQWYTRNAIFPSGSGAMGGSYNMVWQGCVNPPQEDDANSPIPTTPIIREKPFLFIDKEGEYKVFVPAWQKDRVGVSWTSADMGKGKVQDLLTDWYVAKHGDTDVEINNALKAGKNIFFTPGHYSLNAPIQVNRKDAILLGAGIASVTLEPTEKNTWGCIYVDDKDGIIIAGLLMDSFNSTTYQIRIGNEGAHADHSADPILLADITCRVGGVQSKNIQIQASMQINSNNVVGDHFWLWRADHGSQKGGDVRWTRDRCKNGLIVTGYDVTLYALFVEHFQEYEVLWMGERGRTYFFQNEPPYDAPNQAAWSSQNGKVDGYAAFKVANTVKEHHTIGMGSYAVFTGTDGKVNKKNGFEIPNSPNVKLEKMCTTRFAGSGNIQNVINSTGGSTETGVKRVKLYNNGEGVQPFDEEFTLPNKESYPAYISMEK
;
A
#
# COMPACT_ATOMS: atom_id res chain seq x y z
N MET A 1 4.95 -84.22 11.59
CA MET A 1 5.32 -84.38 10.16
C MET A 1 5.01 -83.09 9.43
N ILE A 2 6.04 -82.39 8.92
CA ILE A 2 6.09 -81.59 7.67
C ILE A 2 4.88 -80.66 7.39
N LYS A 3 5.03 -79.32 7.44
CA LYS A 3 5.46 -78.41 6.34
C LYS A 3 5.26 -76.93 6.71
N LYS A 4 6.22 -76.11 6.28
CA LYS A 4 6.21 -74.64 6.18
C LYS A 4 5.09 -74.14 5.25
N VAL A 5 4.58 -72.92 5.47
CA VAL A 5 4.56 -71.81 4.48
C VAL A 5 4.58 -70.46 5.22
N ILE A 6 5.37 -69.52 4.70
CA ILE A 6 5.59 -68.14 5.15
C ILE A 6 4.51 -67.22 4.56
N SER A 7 4.02 -66.26 5.33
CA SER A 7 3.77 -64.89 4.82
C SER A 7 3.75 -63.90 5.98
N ALA A 8 4.55 -62.86 5.85
CA ALA A 8 4.74 -61.80 6.83
C ALA A 8 3.62 -60.76 6.71
N PHE A 9 2.98 -60.42 7.84
CA PHE A 9 2.27 -59.15 8.02
C PHE A 9 2.14 -58.84 9.52
N THR A 10 2.27 -57.55 9.85
CA THR A 10 1.83 -56.85 11.08
C THR A 10 2.52 -57.24 12.41
N ALA A 11 2.88 -56.33 13.33
CA ALA A 11 2.52 -54.94 13.53
C ALA A 11 3.68 -54.22 14.25
N PHE A 12 4.01 -53.03 13.79
CA PHE A 12 4.90 -52.08 14.45
C PHE A 12 4.05 -51.22 15.39
N THR A 13 4.21 -51.39 16.70
CA THR A 13 3.71 -50.43 17.68
C THR A 13 4.72 -50.31 18.81
N PHE A 14 5.03 -49.06 19.17
CA PHE A 14 5.96 -48.55 20.17
C PHE A 14 7.31 -48.05 19.64
N MET A 15 7.32 -46.77 19.24
CA MET A 15 8.51 -45.93 19.36
C MET A 15 8.13 -44.53 19.82
N LEU A 16 8.48 -44.27 21.09
CA LEU A 16 8.96 -43.01 21.65
C LEU A 16 8.46 -41.70 21.03
N ILE A 17 7.55 -41.09 21.77
CA ILE A 17 7.23 -39.66 21.79
C ILE A 17 8.52 -38.89 22.08
N LEU A 18 9.14 -38.33 21.04
CA LEU A 18 10.05 -37.19 21.14
C LEU A 18 9.24 -35.94 20.81
N CYS A 19 8.62 -35.39 21.86
CA CYS A 19 8.18 -34.01 21.87
C CYS A 19 9.39 -33.12 21.63
N SER A 20 9.51 -32.58 20.42
CA SER A 20 10.33 -31.40 20.15
C SER A 20 9.59 -30.20 20.74
N PHE A 21 9.74 -30.04 22.06
CA PHE A 21 9.59 -28.74 22.67
C PHE A 21 10.60 -27.83 22.00
N ALA A 22 10.14 -26.91 21.16
CA ALA A 22 10.90 -25.74 20.77
C ALA A 22 11.21 -25.00 22.08
N ALA A 23 12.41 -25.22 22.61
CA ALA A 23 12.95 -24.41 23.66
C ALA A 23 12.89 -22.96 23.15
N SER A 24 12.15 -22.14 23.87
CA SER A 24 12.16 -20.69 23.71
C SER A 24 13.61 -20.23 23.68
N ASP A 25 14.07 -19.77 22.52
CA ASP A 25 15.43 -19.27 22.33
C ASP A 25 15.53 -17.88 22.96
N LEU A 26 15.50 -17.86 24.29
CA LEU A 26 15.81 -16.72 25.16
C LEU A 26 17.33 -16.43 25.18
N SER A 27 18.09 -16.92 24.19
CA SER A 27 19.50 -16.59 24.00
C SER A 27 19.74 -15.49 22.94
N TYR A 28 18.67 -14.91 22.38
CA TYR A 28 18.74 -13.77 21.45
C TYR A 28 18.89 -12.39 22.12
N GLU A 29 18.95 -12.33 23.46
CA GLU A 29 19.23 -11.10 24.22
C GLU A 29 20.66 -11.13 24.80
N LYS A 30 21.64 -10.79 23.96
CA LYS A 30 22.99 -10.22 24.25
C LYS A 30 24.01 -10.66 23.20
N ARG A 31 23.81 -10.26 21.95
CA ARG A 31 24.95 -9.71 21.21
C ARG A 31 24.81 -8.20 21.31
N LEU A 32 25.69 -7.59 22.09
CA LEU A 32 26.04 -6.19 21.91
C LEU A 32 26.60 -6.07 20.48
N GLU A 33 25.74 -5.90 19.49
CA GLU A 33 26.10 -5.09 18.35
C GLU A 33 26.34 -3.70 18.92
N ASN A 34 27.62 -3.36 19.13
CA ASN A 34 28.02 -1.97 19.19
C ASN A 34 27.54 -1.34 17.89
N LYS A 35 26.32 -0.77 17.89
CA LYS A 35 25.81 -0.01 16.76
C LYS A 35 26.79 1.13 16.56
N THR A 36 27.61 1.04 15.52
CA THR A 36 28.64 2.04 15.28
C THR A 36 27.96 3.34 14.87
N GLU A 37 27.70 4.23 15.83
CA GLU A 37 27.13 5.53 15.55
C GLU A 37 28.08 6.34 14.68
N SER A 38 27.54 7.02 13.68
CA SER A 38 28.31 7.86 12.79
C SER A 38 27.54 9.14 12.46
N LYS A 39 28.30 10.18 12.14
CA LYS A 39 27.78 11.51 11.80
C LYS A 39 28.57 12.11 10.67
N ILE A 40 27.88 12.87 9.84
CA ILE A 40 28.41 13.60 8.70
C ILE A 40 27.89 15.03 8.73
N VAL A 41 28.77 15.99 8.52
CA VAL A 41 28.46 17.42 8.51
C VAL A 41 29.04 18.05 7.25
N TYR A 42 28.17 18.61 6.41
CA TYR A 42 28.57 19.38 5.24
C TYR A 42 28.70 20.87 5.58
N ASN A 43 29.87 21.44 5.33
CA ASN A 43 30.10 22.88 5.45
C ASN A 43 29.99 23.54 4.08
N LYS A 44 28.85 24.20 3.81
CA LYS A 44 28.60 24.89 2.54
C LYS A 44 29.62 25.99 2.24
N LYS A 45 30.10 26.74 3.24
CA LYS A 45 31.04 27.86 3.05
C LYS A 45 32.43 27.40 2.65
N LYS A 46 32.92 26.34 3.28
CA LYS A 46 34.25 25.76 3.01
C LYS A 46 34.24 24.69 1.93
N HIS A 47 33.04 24.26 1.51
CA HIS A 47 32.83 23.08 0.67
C HIS A 47 33.64 21.87 1.19
N SER A 48 33.42 21.54 2.47
CA SER A 48 34.11 20.44 3.15
C SER A 48 33.11 19.54 3.85
N ILE A 49 33.46 18.26 4.03
CA ILE A 49 32.67 17.29 4.76
C ILE A 49 33.46 16.75 5.94
N THR A 50 32.91 16.87 7.14
CA THR A 50 33.48 16.29 8.35
C THR A 50 32.69 15.06 8.75
N LEU A 51 33.41 13.96 8.97
CA LEU A 51 32.93 12.66 9.40
C LEU A 51 33.34 12.43 10.85
N SER A 52 32.49 11.74 11.61
CA SER A 52 32.85 11.17 12.91
C SER A 52 32.14 9.83 13.11
N TRP A 53 32.77 8.92 13.85
CA TRP A 53 32.23 7.58 14.11
C TRP A 53 32.67 7.05 15.48
N THR A 54 31.95 6.09 16.05
CA THR A 54 32.41 5.39 17.26
C THR A 54 33.53 4.40 16.94
N ALA A 55 34.37 4.10 17.93
CA ALA A 55 35.53 3.25 17.71
C ALA A 55 35.14 1.82 17.31
N PHE A 56 35.81 1.27 16.29
CA PHE A 56 35.71 -0.13 15.88
C PHE A 56 37.06 -0.65 15.38
N GLY A 57 37.17 -1.97 15.20
CA GLY A 57 38.43 -2.63 14.89
C GLY A 57 39.38 -2.64 16.10
N SER A 58 40.54 -3.29 15.94
CA SER A 58 41.45 -3.57 17.05
C SER A 58 42.73 -2.71 17.02
N SER A 59 43.25 -2.36 15.86
CA SER A 59 44.53 -1.66 15.74
C SER A 59 44.69 -0.90 14.41
N GLY A 60 45.72 -0.06 14.30
CA GLY A 60 46.03 0.71 13.09
C GLY A 60 45.15 1.96 12.89
N ASN A 61 45.31 2.62 11.74
CA ASN A 61 44.49 3.76 11.34
C ASN A 61 43.18 3.32 10.69
N TYR A 62 42.16 4.16 10.78
CA TYR A 62 41.00 4.09 9.89
C TYR A 62 41.42 4.56 8.50
N VAL A 63 41.08 3.78 7.48
CA VAL A 63 41.27 4.10 6.06
C VAL A 63 39.95 4.64 5.52
N ILE A 64 39.99 5.79 4.86
CA ILE A 64 38.79 6.46 4.34
C ILE A 64 38.88 6.48 2.83
N THR A 65 37.86 5.90 2.19
CA THR A 65 37.66 5.99 0.75
C THR A 65 36.33 6.66 0.43
N ARG A 66 36.22 7.32 -0.72
CA ARG A 66 35.02 8.04 -1.16
C ARG A 66 34.56 7.58 -2.53
N GLY A 67 33.26 7.29 -2.64
CA GLY A 67 32.56 7.00 -3.88
C GLY A 67 31.44 8.01 -4.14
N GLY A 68 30.95 8.08 -5.38
CA GLY A 68 29.86 8.97 -5.79
C GLY A 68 28.47 8.51 -5.37
N SER A 69 28.32 7.22 -5.05
CA SER A 69 27.07 6.59 -4.60
C SER A 69 27.38 5.44 -3.64
N ARG A 70 26.33 4.85 -3.04
CA ARG A 70 26.47 3.69 -2.12
C ARG A 70 27.17 2.50 -2.79
N LEU A 71 26.88 2.27 -4.06
CA LEU A 71 27.36 1.14 -4.86
C LEU A 71 28.27 1.57 -6.01
N ALA A 72 28.94 2.72 -5.86
CA ALA A 72 29.84 3.24 -6.89
C ALA A 72 30.89 2.19 -7.29
N SER A 73 31.15 2.14 -8.60
CA SER A 73 32.14 1.20 -9.17
C SER A 73 33.55 1.47 -8.64
N ASP A 74 33.83 2.74 -8.32
CA ASP A 74 35.12 3.20 -7.82
C ASP A 74 34.96 3.94 -6.49
N PHE A 75 35.82 3.60 -5.53
CA PHE A 75 36.02 4.32 -4.29
C PHE A 75 37.49 4.78 -4.23
N VAL A 76 37.71 6.08 -4.14
CA VAL A 76 39.06 6.67 -4.14
C VAL A 76 39.55 6.82 -2.71
N LEU A 77 40.79 6.41 -2.43
CA LEU A 77 41.45 6.67 -1.15
C LEU A 77 41.65 8.17 -0.95
N ILE A 78 41.07 8.73 0.12
CA ILE A 78 41.19 10.16 0.44
C ILE A 78 42.03 10.43 1.69
N GLY A 79 42.34 9.40 2.49
CA GLY A 79 43.27 9.51 3.60
C GLY A 79 43.13 8.39 4.63
N SER A 80 43.90 8.52 5.70
CA SER A 80 43.79 7.69 6.89
C SER A 80 43.96 8.54 8.16
N THR A 81 43.43 8.07 9.28
CA THR A 81 43.50 8.78 10.57
C THR A 81 43.44 7.79 11.72
N SER A 82 44.17 8.05 12.80
CA SER A 82 44.02 7.33 14.08
C SER A 82 42.85 7.88 14.91
N LYS A 83 42.34 9.07 14.56
CA LYS A 83 41.23 9.74 15.25
C LYS A 83 39.88 9.17 14.80
N LEU A 84 38.86 9.37 15.62
CA LEU A 84 37.47 9.05 15.33
C LEU A 84 36.75 10.11 14.46
N THR A 85 37.54 10.92 13.74
CA THR A 85 37.05 11.98 12.87
C THR A 85 37.99 12.18 11.69
N PHE A 86 37.42 12.56 10.55
CA PHE A 86 38.11 12.88 9.33
C PHE A 86 37.41 14.03 8.61
N THR A 87 38.17 14.95 8.00
CA THR A 87 37.59 16.03 7.18
C THR A 87 38.09 15.92 5.75
N ASP A 88 37.14 15.70 4.84
CA ASP A 88 37.34 15.81 3.41
C ASP A 88 37.20 17.28 2.99
N ASN A 89 38.32 17.89 2.59
CA ASN A 89 38.37 19.28 2.13
C ASN A 89 38.11 19.43 0.62
N LYS A 90 37.88 18.32 -0.09
CA LYS A 90 37.64 18.31 -1.53
C LYS A 90 36.54 17.28 -1.89
N PRO A 91 35.34 17.35 -1.26
CA PRO A 91 34.22 16.49 -1.60
C PRO A 91 33.79 16.70 -3.06
N ASN A 92 32.95 15.81 -3.56
CA ASN A 92 32.28 15.99 -4.85
C ASN A 92 31.37 17.22 -4.82
N LYS A 93 31.16 17.83 -6.00
CA LYS A 93 30.42 19.10 -6.16
C LYS A 93 29.03 19.02 -5.52
N ASP A 94 28.29 17.97 -5.82
CA ASP A 94 27.03 17.69 -5.15
C ASP A 94 27.32 17.01 -3.81
N LYS A 95 26.79 17.58 -2.73
CA LYS A 95 26.99 17.09 -1.36
C LYS A 95 26.43 15.68 -1.17
N TYR A 96 25.39 15.30 -1.90
CA TYR A 96 24.75 13.99 -1.80
C TYR A 96 25.48 12.90 -2.60
N GLU A 97 26.41 13.28 -3.47
CA GLU A 97 27.27 12.34 -4.21
C GLU A 97 28.53 11.98 -3.41
N ASN A 98 28.47 11.97 -2.07
CA ASN A 98 29.63 11.68 -1.22
C ASN A 98 29.32 10.54 -0.25
N TYR A 99 29.78 9.35 -0.62
CA TYR A 99 29.68 8.13 0.18
C TYR A 99 31.06 7.72 0.69
N TYR A 100 31.23 7.69 2.00
CA TYR A 100 32.51 7.38 2.63
C TYR A 100 32.50 5.98 3.21
N LYS A 101 33.42 5.13 2.75
CA LYS A 101 33.74 3.87 3.44
C LYS A 101 34.87 4.15 4.43
N VAL A 102 34.60 3.92 5.71
CA VAL A 102 35.60 3.97 6.78
C VAL A 102 35.91 2.54 7.16
N THR A 103 37.14 2.11 6.90
CA THR A 103 37.59 0.73 7.07
C THR A 103 38.71 0.67 8.10
N ARG A 104 38.64 -0.31 9.00
CA ARG A 104 39.75 -0.63 9.91
C ARG A 104 39.72 -2.14 10.17
N ASN A 105 40.86 -2.79 9.95
CA ASN A 105 40.93 -4.25 9.86
C ASN A 105 39.97 -4.77 8.78
N ASP A 106 39.08 -5.68 9.13
CA ASP A 106 38.04 -6.29 8.29
C ASP A 106 36.67 -5.59 8.38
N VAL A 107 36.54 -4.60 9.28
CA VAL A 107 35.28 -3.88 9.51
C VAL A 107 35.23 -2.63 8.62
N THR A 108 34.12 -2.47 7.89
CA THR A 108 33.84 -1.27 7.10
C THR A 108 32.45 -0.73 7.43
N ILE A 109 32.36 0.58 7.66
CA ILE A 109 31.08 1.31 7.75
C ILE A 109 30.94 2.27 6.57
N ILE A 110 29.69 2.53 6.17
CA ILE A 110 29.36 3.53 5.13
C ILE A 110 28.69 4.72 5.78
N ILE A 111 29.20 5.92 5.50
CA ILE A 111 28.66 7.20 5.98
C ILE A 111 28.32 8.08 4.77
N SER A 112 27.10 8.61 4.72
CA SER A 112 26.66 9.58 3.70
C SER A 112 25.57 10.50 4.25
N LEU A 113 25.36 11.65 3.60
CA LEU A 113 24.28 12.56 3.98
C LEU A 113 22.90 11.91 3.80
N GLU A 114 22.72 11.15 2.71
CA GLU A 114 21.47 10.45 2.42
C GLU A 114 21.15 9.42 3.51
N LYS A 115 22.12 8.61 3.95
CA LYS A 115 21.93 7.66 5.08
C LYS A 115 21.61 8.39 6.38
N GLN A 116 22.24 9.53 6.66
CA GLN A 116 21.97 10.30 7.89
C GLN A 116 20.55 10.91 7.90
N ILE A 117 20.09 11.40 6.74
CA ILE A 117 18.78 12.04 6.58
C ILE A 117 17.67 10.97 6.58
N PHE A 118 17.80 9.94 5.75
CA PHE A 118 16.71 9.01 5.43
C PHE A 118 16.77 7.69 6.21
N GLY A 119 17.90 7.39 6.85
CA GLY A 119 18.12 6.13 7.53
C GLY A 119 18.49 4.99 6.58
N ASP A 120 18.34 3.76 7.07
CA ASP A 120 19.01 2.58 6.49
C ASP A 120 18.15 1.82 5.48
N ASN A 121 16.85 2.09 5.49
CA ASN A 121 15.86 1.37 4.70
C ASN A 121 15.46 2.10 3.41
N MET A 122 16.04 3.29 3.17
CA MET A 122 15.97 3.98 1.88
C MET A 122 17.30 3.80 1.14
N TYR A 123 17.23 3.12 0.00
CA TYR A 123 18.37 2.83 -0.85
C TYR A 123 18.38 3.81 -2.01
N PHE A 124 19.47 4.55 -2.15
CA PHE A 124 19.68 5.48 -3.26
C PHE A 124 20.62 4.86 -4.29
N TYR A 125 20.23 4.96 -5.56
CA TYR A 125 21.01 4.50 -6.71
C TYR A 125 21.30 5.68 -7.62
N ASP A 126 22.53 5.76 -8.11
CA ASP A 126 22.95 6.81 -9.03
C ASP A 126 23.72 6.22 -10.21
N ARG A 127 23.04 6.16 -11.36
CA ARG A 127 23.59 5.60 -12.59
C ARG A 127 24.85 6.33 -13.06
N LYS A 128 25.08 7.58 -12.63
CA LYS A 128 26.29 8.34 -12.91
C LYS A 128 27.57 7.64 -12.40
N TYR A 129 27.47 6.91 -11.29
CA TYR A 129 28.62 6.26 -10.61
C TYR A 129 28.54 4.73 -10.58
N GLU A 130 27.44 4.17 -11.06
CA GLU A 130 27.12 2.75 -11.01
C GLU A 130 27.07 2.14 -12.41
N LYS A 131 27.16 0.82 -12.52
CA LYS A 131 26.86 0.10 -13.77
C LYS A 131 25.34 0.02 -13.96
N ALA A 132 24.89 -0.30 -15.17
CA ALA A 132 23.45 -0.35 -15.46
C ALA A 132 22.72 -1.41 -14.63
N GLU A 133 23.37 -2.55 -14.43
CA GLU A 133 22.86 -3.70 -13.68
C GLU A 133 22.92 -3.54 -12.15
N THR A 134 23.65 -2.55 -11.63
CA THR A 134 23.96 -2.43 -10.20
C THR A 134 22.69 -2.32 -9.35
N ALA A 135 21.77 -1.42 -9.70
CA ALA A 135 20.53 -1.22 -8.96
C ALA A 135 19.66 -2.49 -8.97
N ARG A 136 19.47 -3.09 -10.16
CA ARG A 136 18.73 -4.35 -10.30
C ARG A 136 19.33 -5.48 -9.46
N ASN A 137 20.66 -5.65 -9.50
CA ASN A 137 21.33 -6.70 -8.73
C ASN A 137 21.10 -6.55 -7.23
N ASP A 138 21.21 -5.33 -6.72
CA ASP A 138 21.03 -5.05 -5.30
C ASP A 138 19.56 -5.22 -4.88
N ILE A 139 18.60 -4.74 -5.67
CA ILE A 139 17.16 -4.95 -5.41
C ILE A 139 16.84 -6.46 -5.41
N ASN A 140 17.22 -7.18 -6.47
CA ASN A 140 16.93 -8.60 -6.59
C ASN A 140 17.66 -9.44 -5.53
N SER A 141 18.79 -8.97 -4.99
CA SER A 141 19.48 -9.65 -3.88
C SER A 141 18.62 -9.75 -2.61
N GLN A 142 17.63 -8.86 -2.46
CA GLN A 142 16.71 -8.89 -1.31
C GLN A 142 15.62 -9.95 -1.47
N PHE A 143 15.35 -10.41 -2.69
CA PHE A 143 14.15 -11.19 -3.03
C PHE A 143 13.99 -12.46 -2.19
N SER A 144 15.08 -13.15 -1.83
CA SER A 144 15.04 -14.34 -0.96
C SER A 144 14.47 -14.08 0.45
N SER A 145 14.42 -12.81 0.87
CA SER A 145 13.93 -12.39 2.19
C SER A 145 12.60 -11.64 2.16
N ILE A 146 12.13 -11.22 0.99
CA ILE A 146 10.92 -10.39 0.84
C ILE A 146 10.01 -10.80 -0.33
N GLY A 147 10.40 -11.75 -1.17
CA GLY A 147 9.69 -12.11 -2.41
C GLY A 147 9.04 -13.49 -2.38
N LEU A 148 9.18 -14.23 -1.28
CA LEU A 148 8.62 -15.58 -1.11
C LEU A 148 7.25 -15.51 -0.40
N GLY A 149 6.80 -16.61 0.20
CA GLY A 149 5.68 -16.62 1.15
C GLY A 149 6.16 -16.55 2.61
N GLY A 150 5.22 -16.45 3.55
CA GLY A 150 5.53 -16.57 4.98
C GLY A 150 6.40 -15.43 5.52
N ALA A 151 7.31 -15.76 6.45
CA ALA A 151 8.20 -14.78 7.11
C ALA A 151 9.21 -14.10 6.17
N ASN A 152 9.48 -14.70 5.00
CA ASN A 152 10.38 -14.15 3.97
C ASN A 152 9.60 -13.51 2.81
N GLY A 153 8.39 -13.04 3.08
CA GLY A 153 7.49 -12.46 2.10
C GLY A 153 6.35 -11.73 2.77
N GLU A 154 5.13 -12.21 2.58
CA GLU A 154 3.90 -11.60 3.10
C GLU A 154 3.96 -11.19 4.58
N TRP A 155 4.61 -11.96 5.44
CA TRP A 155 4.68 -11.70 6.89
C TRP A 155 6.04 -11.18 7.36
N THR A 156 6.88 -10.69 6.46
CA THR A 156 8.17 -10.09 6.83
C THR A 156 7.98 -8.74 7.56
N THR A 157 8.92 -8.44 8.46
CA THR A 157 9.05 -7.13 9.12
C THR A 157 10.00 -6.19 8.36
N LYS A 158 10.56 -6.64 7.24
CA LYS A 158 11.36 -5.78 6.37
C LYS A 158 10.49 -4.72 5.70
N ARG A 159 11.06 -3.52 5.59
CA ARG A 159 10.47 -2.35 4.94
C ARG A 159 11.56 -1.67 4.14
N GLN A 160 11.30 -1.36 2.87
CA GLN A 160 12.33 -0.81 2.01
C GLN A 160 11.76 0.09 0.90
N ALA A 161 12.55 1.09 0.53
CA ALA A 161 12.29 1.91 -0.63
C ALA A 161 13.58 2.11 -1.45
N TYR A 162 13.45 1.94 -2.76
CA TYR A 162 14.50 2.01 -3.75
C TYR A 162 14.30 3.29 -4.57
N TYR A 163 15.13 4.29 -4.32
CA TYR A 163 15.08 5.57 -5.01
C TYR A 163 16.19 5.70 -6.03
N LEU A 164 15.82 6.02 -7.27
CA LEU A 164 16.75 6.11 -8.39
C LEU A 164 16.89 7.56 -8.83
N LYS A 165 18.12 8.07 -8.89
CA LYS A 165 18.41 9.42 -9.36
C LYS A 165 18.19 9.53 -10.87
N ALA A 166 17.94 10.76 -11.32
CA ALA A 166 17.78 11.05 -12.74
C ALA A 166 19.01 10.56 -13.53
N ASN A 167 18.76 9.88 -14.66
CA ASN A 167 19.82 9.48 -15.56
C ASN A 167 20.45 10.70 -16.24
N VAL A 168 21.74 10.63 -16.52
CA VAL A 168 22.48 11.68 -17.22
C VAL A 168 23.03 11.16 -18.54
N LYS A 169 23.14 12.03 -19.55
CA LYS A 169 23.84 11.73 -20.82
C LYS A 169 23.34 10.45 -21.52
N GLY A 170 22.03 10.22 -21.55
CA GLY A 170 21.43 9.04 -22.20
C GLY A 170 21.67 7.70 -21.48
N GLN A 171 22.18 7.72 -20.25
CA GLN A 171 22.26 6.52 -19.42
C GLN A 171 20.88 5.97 -19.08
N THR A 172 20.84 4.69 -18.70
CA THR A 172 19.64 4.01 -18.18
C THR A 172 20.06 3.04 -17.07
N TYR A 173 19.10 2.63 -16.24
CA TYR A 173 19.23 1.51 -15.29
C TYR A 173 18.87 0.16 -15.95
N ASP A 174 18.79 0.11 -17.29
CA ASP A 174 18.50 -1.12 -18.01
C ASP A 174 19.79 -1.91 -18.27
N ALA A 175 19.86 -3.12 -17.72
CA ALA A 175 20.96 -4.06 -17.91
C ALA A 175 20.95 -4.78 -19.28
N GLY A 176 20.01 -4.46 -20.17
CA GLY A 176 19.75 -5.28 -21.36
C GLY A 176 18.95 -6.54 -21.02
N GLY A 177 18.50 -7.28 -22.04
CA GLY A 177 17.60 -8.43 -21.89
C GLY A 177 16.50 -8.45 -22.95
N SER A 178 15.66 -9.47 -22.92
CA SER A 178 14.61 -9.69 -23.93
C SER A 178 13.44 -10.51 -23.39
N GLY A 179 12.27 -10.39 -24.03
CA GLY A 179 11.12 -11.23 -23.76
C GLY A 179 10.25 -10.74 -22.60
N SER A 180 9.46 -11.66 -22.03
CA SER A 180 8.58 -11.40 -20.89
C SER A 180 9.39 -11.06 -19.66
N ALA A 181 8.95 -10.08 -18.87
CA ALA A 181 9.60 -9.71 -17.62
C ALA A 181 9.66 -10.86 -16.59
N SER A 182 8.85 -11.91 -16.75
CA SER A 182 8.92 -13.11 -15.92
C SER A 182 10.04 -14.10 -16.31
N SER A 183 10.65 -13.93 -17.49
CA SER A 183 11.72 -14.79 -18.00
C SER A 183 13.08 -14.39 -17.42
N ALA A 184 13.98 -15.36 -17.32
CA ALA A 184 15.33 -15.12 -16.80
C ALA A 184 16.13 -14.17 -17.72
N GLU A 185 15.91 -14.26 -19.02
CA GLU A 185 16.56 -13.47 -20.07
C GLU A 185 16.12 -12.01 -20.08
N ALA A 186 15.01 -11.67 -19.42
CA ALA A 186 14.51 -10.30 -19.35
C ALA A 186 15.29 -9.42 -18.37
N ASN A 187 16.12 -10.00 -17.49
CA ASN A 187 16.89 -9.27 -16.48
C ASN A 187 16.04 -8.27 -15.67
N SER A 188 14.82 -8.65 -15.33
CA SER A 188 13.87 -7.76 -14.67
C SER A 188 14.31 -7.38 -13.27
N ILE A 189 13.91 -6.19 -12.84
CA ILE A 189 13.83 -5.85 -11.42
C ILE A 189 12.66 -6.66 -10.83
N GLU A 190 12.96 -7.50 -9.85
CA GLU A 190 11.94 -8.30 -9.13
C GLU A 190 11.57 -7.61 -7.82
N LEU A 191 10.37 -7.03 -7.78
CA LEU A 191 9.92 -6.25 -6.63
C LEU A 191 9.14 -7.11 -5.63
N GLY A 192 9.71 -7.32 -4.45
CA GLY A 192 9.10 -8.10 -3.36
C GLY A 192 8.02 -7.35 -2.57
N PHE A 193 7.57 -7.96 -1.47
CA PHE A 193 6.64 -7.35 -0.49
C PHE A 193 7.26 -6.14 0.22
N TYR A 194 6.40 -5.24 0.70
CA TYR A 194 6.72 -4.02 1.45
C TYR A 194 7.83 -3.16 0.83
N SER A 195 7.78 -3.08 -0.50
CA SER A 195 8.82 -2.43 -1.30
C SER A 195 8.24 -1.31 -2.16
N HIS A 196 9.01 -0.23 -2.28
CA HIS A 196 8.70 0.90 -3.16
C HIS A 196 9.84 1.15 -4.15
N ILE A 197 9.51 1.44 -5.40
CA ILE A 197 10.44 2.04 -6.38
C ILE A 197 9.99 3.49 -6.63
N GLY A 198 10.89 4.45 -6.42
CA GLY A 198 10.63 5.87 -6.65
C GLY A 198 11.69 6.53 -7.52
N GLY A 199 11.29 7.17 -8.62
CA GLY A 199 12.18 8.01 -9.41
C GLY A 199 12.34 9.41 -8.81
N LEU A 200 13.58 9.88 -8.68
CA LEU A 200 13.90 11.22 -8.14
C LEU A 200 13.97 12.31 -9.23
N GLY A 201 13.46 12.01 -10.42
CA GLY A 201 13.31 12.99 -11.51
C GLY A 201 12.11 13.91 -11.32
N LYS A 202 12.02 14.97 -12.13
CA LYS A 202 10.81 15.81 -12.19
C LYS A 202 9.70 15.11 -12.97
N VAL A 203 10.07 14.38 -14.00
CA VAL A 203 9.17 13.63 -14.86
C VAL A 203 9.62 12.16 -14.95
N PRO A 204 8.71 11.23 -15.31
CA PRO A 204 9.05 9.80 -15.35
C PRO A 204 10.25 9.48 -16.26
N SER A 205 10.38 10.17 -17.40
CA SER A 205 11.45 9.97 -18.37
C SER A 205 12.84 10.39 -17.90
N ASP A 206 12.95 11.05 -16.74
CA ASP A 206 14.24 11.33 -16.12
C ASP A 206 14.86 10.06 -15.51
N VAL A 207 14.06 9.03 -15.21
CA VAL A 207 14.50 7.79 -14.56
C VAL A 207 14.04 6.59 -15.38
N LYS A 208 14.95 5.99 -16.13
CA LYS A 208 14.69 4.93 -17.11
C LYS A 208 15.12 3.57 -16.60
N LEU A 209 14.16 2.69 -16.39
CA LEU A 209 14.34 1.30 -15.96
C LEU A 209 14.27 0.35 -17.17
N GLY A 210 14.86 -0.84 -16.99
CA GLY A 210 14.65 -1.98 -17.90
C GLY A 210 13.27 -2.63 -17.71
N SER A 211 13.23 -3.96 -17.62
CA SER A 211 11.99 -4.69 -17.31
C SER A 211 11.70 -4.68 -15.80
N VAL A 212 10.42 -4.70 -15.42
CA VAL A 212 9.97 -4.80 -14.01
C VAL A 212 8.98 -5.95 -13.88
N PHE A 213 9.16 -6.77 -12.84
CA PHE A 213 8.30 -7.91 -12.56
C PHE A 213 7.95 -8.01 -11.08
N THR A 214 6.67 -8.23 -10.78
CA THR A 214 6.19 -8.56 -9.43
C THR A 214 5.85 -10.04 -9.34
N ARG A 215 6.87 -10.89 -9.16
CA ARG A 215 6.71 -12.34 -9.14
C ARG A 215 5.69 -12.78 -8.07
N PRO A 216 4.62 -13.49 -8.43
CA PRO A 216 3.75 -14.11 -7.45
C PRO A 216 4.44 -15.23 -6.70
N HIS A 217 4.06 -15.45 -5.44
CA HIS A 217 4.66 -16.51 -4.62
C HIS A 217 3.80 -17.78 -4.54
N LEU A 218 2.53 -17.74 -4.96
CA LEU A 218 1.63 -18.89 -4.94
C LEU A 218 1.68 -19.67 -6.26
N SER A 219 1.34 -20.96 -6.19
CA SER A 219 1.23 -21.87 -7.35
C SER A 219 2.46 -21.83 -8.27
N GLY A 220 3.67 -21.80 -7.70
CA GLY A 220 4.93 -21.77 -8.45
C GLY A 220 5.16 -20.48 -9.24
N GLY A 221 4.42 -19.41 -8.96
CA GLY A 221 4.51 -18.12 -9.65
C GLY A 221 3.29 -17.78 -10.53
N ALA A 222 2.31 -18.68 -10.66
CA ALA A 222 1.14 -18.45 -11.50
C ALA A 222 0.07 -17.59 -10.82
N ASN A 223 -0.12 -17.75 -9.50
CA ASN A 223 -1.25 -17.16 -8.78
C ASN A 223 -0.85 -15.90 -8.02
N ALA A 224 -1.39 -14.75 -8.44
CA ALA A 224 -1.13 -13.43 -7.90
C ALA A 224 -2.08 -13.00 -6.77
N THR A 225 -3.03 -13.83 -6.31
CA THR A 225 -4.06 -13.43 -5.31
C THR A 225 -3.49 -12.93 -3.98
N CYS A 226 -2.27 -13.31 -3.60
CA CYS A 226 -1.58 -12.80 -2.40
C CYS A 226 -0.35 -11.93 -2.73
N THR A 227 -0.33 -11.30 -3.90
CA THR A 227 0.80 -10.46 -4.33
C THR A 227 0.50 -9.00 -3.95
N PHE A 228 0.61 -8.69 -2.65
CA PHE A 228 0.24 -7.39 -2.01
C PHE A 228 1.40 -6.41 -1.72
N TRP A 229 1.08 -5.22 -1.22
CA TRP A 229 1.99 -4.32 -0.48
C TRP A 229 3.26 -3.90 -1.21
N ARG A 230 3.12 -3.27 -2.38
CA ARG A 230 4.25 -2.70 -3.11
C ARG A 230 3.86 -1.56 -4.02
N SER A 231 4.81 -0.71 -4.35
CA SER A 231 4.53 0.41 -5.26
C SER A 231 5.68 0.77 -6.18
N VAL A 232 5.33 1.42 -7.29
CA VAL A 232 6.26 2.03 -8.24
C VAL A 232 5.74 3.40 -8.65
N GLU A 233 6.60 4.41 -8.64
CA GLU A 233 6.22 5.79 -8.92
C GLU A 233 7.30 6.60 -9.65
N ASN A 234 6.87 7.46 -10.58
CA ASN A 234 7.69 8.48 -11.25
C ASN A 234 8.88 7.93 -12.02
N VAL A 235 8.66 6.86 -12.79
CA VAL A 235 9.70 6.20 -13.61
C VAL A 235 9.19 5.86 -15.01
N GLU A 236 10.13 5.81 -15.95
CA GLU A 236 9.97 5.22 -17.26
C GLU A 236 10.39 3.74 -17.21
N VAL A 237 9.56 2.86 -17.75
CA VAL A 237 9.85 1.43 -17.95
C VAL A 237 9.98 1.19 -19.44
N MET A 238 11.22 1.02 -19.90
CA MET A 238 11.53 0.94 -21.34
C MET A 238 11.18 -0.42 -21.97
N ARG A 239 11.10 -1.47 -21.14
CA ARG A 239 10.79 -2.85 -21.56
C ARG A 239 9.53 -3.37 -20.88
N ASP A 240 9.36 -4.69 -20.84
CA ASP A 240 8.14 -5.33 -20.35
C ASP A 240 7.85 -4.94 -18.89
N PHE A 241 6.64 -4.43 -18.67
CA PHE A 241 6.12 -4.08 -17.35
C PHE A 241 5.10 -5.14 -16.90
N ALA A 242 5.56 -6.14 -16.15
CA ALA A 242 4.70 -7.19 -15.61
C ALA A 242 4.33 -6.89 -14.15
N TRP A 243 3.22 -6.16 -13.98
CA TRP A 243 2.66 -5.77 -12.68
C TRP A 243 1.56 -6.74 -12.26
N THR A 244 1.99 -7.97 -11.99
CA THR A 244 1.12 -9.11 -11.63
C THR A 244 0.85 -9.10 -10.13
N VAL A 245 -0.13 -8.30 -9.73
CA VAL A 245 -0.39 -7.95 -8.32
C VAL A 245 -1.84 -8.18 -7.89
N SER A 246 -2.09 -8.07 -6.59
CA SER A 246 -3.42 -7.92 -5.99
C SER A 246 -3.51 -6.60 -5.17
N GLN A 247 -4.38 -6.52 -4.16
CA GLN A 247 -4.69 -5.28 -3.43
C GLN A 247 -3.49 -4.63 -2.72
N SER A 248 -3.66 -3.35 -2.35
CA SER A 248 -2.65 -2.49 -1.73
C SER A 248 -1.34 -2.44 -2.52
N THR A 249 -1.46 -2.40 -3.84
CA THR A 249 -0.36 -2.15 -4.75
C THR A 249 -0.64 -0.93 -5.61
N SER A 250 0.36 -0.08 -5.79
CA SER A 250 0.18 1.23 -6.42
C SER A 250 1.21 1.45 -7.52
N ALA A 251 0.73 1.65 -8.75
CA ALA A 251 1.53 2.07 -9.88
C ALA A 251 1.10 3.48 -10.29
N ARG A 252 1.96 4.47 -10.09
CA ARG A 252 1.59 5.89 -10.29
C ARG A 252 2.61 6.60 -11.17
N ARG A 253 2.14 7.52 -12.01
CA ARG A 253 3.00 8.47 -12.71
C ARG A 253 4.10 7.77 -13.52
N LEU A 254 3.70 6.90 -14.45
CA LEU A 254 4.63 6.06 -15.20
C LEU A 254 4.63 6.39 -16.70
N LEU A 255 5.80 6.23 -17.33
CA LEU A 255 5.90 6.12 -18.79
C LEU A 255 6.23 4.66 -19.13
N ILE A 256 5.38 3.98 -19.89
CA ILE A 256 5.58 2.58 -20.26
C ILE A 256 5.77 2.50 -21.77
N GLU A 257 6.99 2.15 -22.19
CA GLU A 257 7.37 2.22 -23.61
C GLU A 257 7.16 0.92 -24.38
N SER A 258 6.94 -0.20 -23.69
CA SER A 258 6.88 -1.53 -24.31
C SER A 258 5.62 -2.29 -23.90
N THR A 259 5.68 -3.62 -23.89
CA THR A 259 4.59 -4.47 -23.45
C THR A 259 4.35 -4.33 -21.95
N SER A 260 3.10 -4.62 -21.54
CA SER A 260 2.71 -4.59 -20.13
C SER A 260 1.63 -5.61 -19.86
N LYS A 261 1.73 -6.24 -18.69
CA LYS A 261 0.92 -7.39 -18.28
C LYS A 261 0.52 -7.23 -16.83
N TYR A 262 -0.70 -7.64 -16.49
CA TYR A 262 -1.20 -7.57 -15.11
C TYR A 262 -1.58 -8.92 -14.55
N ILE A 263 -1.38 -10.00 -15.30
CA ILE A 263 -1.49 -11.37 -14.83
C ILE A 263 -0.19 -12.11 -15.11
N SER A 264 0.15 -13.07 -14.25
CA SER A 264 1.33 -13.90 -14.44
C SER A 264 1.20 -14.77 -15.69
N ASP A 265 2.32 -14.97 -16.36
CA ASP A 265 2.50 -15.93 -17.46
C ASP A 265 3.48 -17.05 -17.06
N ILE A 266 3.80 -17.19 -15.76
CA ILE A 266 4.60 -18.29 -15.23
C ILE A 266 3.71 -19.50 -14.97
N GLY A 267 4.00 -20.61 -15.65
CA GLY A 267 3.26 -21.87 -15.52
C GLY A 267 2.30 -22.10 -16.69
N ASN A 268 1.30 -22.97 -16.50
CA ASN A 268 0.32 -23.32 -17.55
C ASN A 268 -1.15 -23.27 -17.09
N THR A 269 -1.40 -23.06 -15.79
CA THR A 269 -2.74 -23.05 -15.16
C THR A 269 -2.71 -22.15 -13.93
N ASN A 270 -3.89 -21.83 -13.36
CA ASN A 270 -4.05 -21.05 -12.12
C ASN A 270 -3.53 -19.61 -12.17
N PHE A 271 -3.68 -18.96 -13.33
CA PHE A 271 -3.41 -17.54 -13.51
C PHE A 271 -4.54 -16.70 -12.92
N TRP A 272 -4.51 -16.50 -11.61
CA TRP A 272 -5.47 -15.66 -10.90
C TRP A 272 -4.80 -14.38 -10.39
N GLY A 273 -5.53 -13.29 -10.35
CA GLY A 273 -5.11 -12.03 -9.77
C GLY A 273 -6.33 -11.26 -9.28
N SER A 274 -6.18 -10.53 -8.17
CA SER A 274 -7.24 -9.72 -7.56
C SER A 274 -6.75 -8.28 -7.38
N GLY A 275 -6.10 -7.75 -8.43
CA GLY A 275 -5.67 -6.37 -8.48
C GLY A 275 -6.85 -5.41 -8.63
N GLY A 276 -6.61 -4.12 -8.79
CA GLY A 276 -5.34 -3.43 -8.68
C GLY A 276 -5.56 -1.97 -9.08
N PHE A 277 -4.53 -1.15 -8.88
CA PHE A 277 -4.61 0.28 -9.09
C PHE A 277 -3.48 0.77 -9.99
N ILE A 278 -3.83 1.53 -11.03
CA ILE A 278 -2.85 2.29 -11.81
C ILE A 278 -3.38 3.69 -12.14
N ALA A 279 -2.52 4.69 -11.99
CA ALA A 279 -2.90 6.08 -12.20
C ALA A 279 -1.81 6.93 -12.84
N ASP A 280 -2.24 7.93 -13.60
CA ASP A 280 -1.35 8.97 -14.15
C ASP A 280 -0.25 8.41 -15.08
N THR A 281 -0.59 7.37 -15.83
CA THR A 281 0.34 6.57 -16.64
C THR A 281 0.14 6.77 -18.15
N HIS A 282 1.23 6.86 -18.88
CA HIS A 282 1.23 6.92 -20.34
C HIS A 282 1.87 5.66 -20.94
N TYR A 283 1.10 4.93 -21.75
CA TYR A 283 1.56 3.80 -22.55
C TYR A 283 1.80 4.28 -23.99
N THR A 284 2.99 4.09 -24.54
CA THR A 284 3.35 4.69 -25.85
C THR A 284 3.28 3.71 -27.02
N SER A 285 3.47 2.40 -26.80
CA SER A 285 3.61 1.43 -27.90
C SER A 285 2.47 0.43 -28.00
N ASN A 286 2.12 -0.25 -26.90
CA ASN A 286 1.19 -1.37 -26.91
C ASN A 286 -0.01 -1.10 -26.01
N ARG A 287 -1.18 -1.61 -26.41
CA ARG A 287 -2.35 -1.63 -25.53
C ARG A 287 -2.17 -2.76 -24.49
N PRO A 288 -2.20 -2.46 -23.18
CA PRO A 288 -2.07 -3.45 -22.13
C PRO A 288 -3.19 -4.48 -22.12
N ASN A 289 -2.98 -5.66 -21.52
CA ASN A 289 -4.07 -6.60 -21.24
C ASN A 289 -3.99 -7.11 -19.80
N TRP A 290 -5.15 -7.11 -19.13
CA TRP A 290 -5.30 -7.54 -17.74
C TRP A 290 -5.60 -9.04 -17.63
N GLY A 291 -6.10 -9.67 -18.69
CA GLY A 291 -6.33 -11.10 -18.75
C GLY A 291 -7.21 -11.60 -17.61
N GLY A 292 -6.75 -12.60 -16.86
CA GLY A 292 -7.49 -13.23 -15.76
C GLY A 292 -7.62 -12.39 -14.48
N GLN A 293 -7.19 -11.12 -14.47
CA GLN A 293 -7.44 -10.23 -13.34
C GLN A 293 -8.94 -10.11 -13.08
N GLN A 294 -9.34 -10.30 -11.83
CA GLN A 294 -10.75 -10.30 -11.43
C GLN A 294 -11.39 -8.91 -11.63
N GLN A 295 -10.69 -7.87 -11.20
CA GLN A 295 -11.10 -6.48 -11.31
C GLN A 295 -9.88 -5.56 -11.46
N TRP A 296 -10.13 -4.29 -11.78
CA TRP A 296 -9.09 -3.26 -11.75
C TRP A 296 -9.67 -1.85 -11.79
N TYR A 297 -8.97 -0.91 -11.17
CA TYR A 297 -9.22 0.52 -11.33
C TYR A 297 -8.04 1.21 -12.02
N THR A 298 -8.30 1.81 -13.17
CA THR A 298 -7.34 2.62 -13.91
C THR A 298 -7.87 4.03 -14.02
N ARG A 299 -7.07 5.04 -13.65
CA ARG A 299 -7.45 6.44 -13.85
C ARG A 299 -6.39 7.30 -14.51
N ASN A 300 -6.86 8.30 -15.27
CA ASN A 300 -6.01 9.34 -15.84
C ASN A 300 -4.83 8.78 -16.65
N ALA A 301 -5.08 7.70 -17.38
CA ALA A 301 -4.09 7.03 -18.21
C ALA A 301 -4.26 7.38 -19.69
N ILE A 302 -3.17 7.31 -20.46
CA ILE A 302 -3.19 7.45 -21.91
C ILE A 302 -2.76 6.12 -22.52
N PHE A 303 -3.64 5.51 -23.30
CA PHE A 303 -3.34 4.29 -24.06
C PHE A 303 -3.13 4.59 -25.54
N PRO A 304 -2.34 3.79 -26.27
CA PRO A 304 -2.27 3.87 -27.72
C PRO A 304 -3.66 3.67 -28.33
N SER A 305 -3.99 4.43 -29.38
CA SER A 305 -5.22 4.22 -30.14
C SER A 305 -5.21 2.84 -30.81
N GLY A 306 -6.37 2.20 -30.96
CA GLY A 306 -6.51 0.96 -31.72
C GLY A 306 -7.47 -0.04 -31.09
N SER A 307 -7.67 -1.17 -31.77
CA SER A 307 -8.62 -2.22 -31.39
C SER A 307 -8.02 -3.33 -30.52
N GLY A 308 -6.77 -3.19 -30.06
CA GLY A 308 -6.14 -4.16 -29.17
C GLY A 308 -6.95 -4.38 -27.89
N ALA A 309 -7.12 -5.65 -27.51
CA ALA A 309 -7.94 -6.05 -26.37
C ALA A 309 -7.36 -5.53 -25.05
N MET A 310 -8.22 -4.87 -24.28
CA MET A 310 -7.99 -4.45 -22.90
C MET A 310 -9.19 -4.91 -22.09
N GLY A 311 -8.96 -5.39 -20.87
CA GLY A 311 -10.03 -5.87 -20.00
C GLY A 311 -9.57 -6.98 -19.07
N GLY A 312 -10.38 -7.20 -18.05
CA GLY A 312 -10.26 -8.28 -17.09
C GLY A 312 -11.61 -9.00 -16.98
N SER A 313 -11.85 -9.68 -15.87
CA SER A 313 -12.91 -10.69 -15.78
C SER A 313 -14.27 -10.11 -15.36
N TYR A 314 -14.32 -9.30 -14.30
CA TYR A 314 -15.59 -8.98 -13.63
C TYR A 314 -15.93 -7.50 -13.53
N ASN A 315 -15.00 -6.67 -13.04
CA ASN A 315 -15.25 -5.25 -12.75
C ASN A 315 -14.02 -4.38 -13.08
N MET A 316 -14.00 -3.80 -14.27
CA MET A 316 -12.89 -2.98 -14.78
C MET A 316 -13.38 -1.55 -14.95
N VAL A 317 -12.84 -0.60 -14.19
CA VAL A 317 -13.25 0.81 -14.24
C VAL A 317 -12.12 1.65 -14.81
N TRP A 318 -12.44 2.49 -15.80
CA TRP A 318 -11.48 3.29 -16.56
C TRP A 318 -11.85 4.77 -16.49
N GLN A 319 -11.29 5.51 -15.53
CA GLN A 319 -11.73 6.85 -15.17
C GLN A 319 -10.82 7.94 -15.74
N GLY A 320 -11.32 8.88 -16.54
CA GLY A 320 -10.49 9.96 -17.10
C GLY A 320 -9.40 9.44 -18.06
N CYS A 321 -9.59 8.25 -18.64
CA CYS A 321 -8.61 7.64 -19.53
C CYS A 321 -8.78 8.10 -20.98
N VAL A 322 -7.66 8.25 -21.70
CA VAL A 322 -7.63 8.47 -23.16
C VAL A 322 -7.50 7.11 -23.84
N ASN A 323 -8.37 6.84 -24.82
CA ASN A 323 -8.51 5.56 -25.52
C ASN A 323 -8.78 4.34 -24.60
N PRO A 324 -9.70 4.40 -23.62
CA PRO A 324 -10.08 3.24 -22.81
C PRO A 324 -10.74 2.15 -23.68
N PRO A 325 -10.94 0.92 -23.18
CA PRO A 325 -11.79 -0.05 -23.85
C PRO A 325 -13.23 0.47 -23.96
N GLN A 326 -13.98 -0.09 -24.90
CA GLN A 326 -15.41 0.19 -25.02
C GLN A 326 -16.17 -0.32 -23.80
N GLU A 327 -17.30 0.32 -23.50
CA GLU A 327 -18.18 -0.13 -22.43
C GLU A 327 -18.75 -1.52 -22.76
N ASP A 328 -18.70 -2.42 -21.78
CA ASP A 328 -19.40 -3.70 -21.81
C ASP A 328 -19.86 -4.08 -20.39
N ASP A 329 -20.15 -5.36 -20.14
CA ASP A 329 -20.57 -5.86 -18.83
C ASP A 329 -19.48 -5.80 -17.76
N ALA A 330 -18.20 -5.90 -18.15
CA ALA A 330 -17.04 -5.84 -17.27
C ALA A 330 -16.35 -4.48 -17.30
N ASN A 331 -16.32 -3.80 -18.45
CA ASN A 331 -15.61 -2.55 -18.69
C ASN A 331 -16.54 -1.33 -18.53
N SER A 332 -16.17 -0.43 -17.62
CA SER A 332 -16.89 0.79 -17.29
C SER A 332 -15.99 2.02 -17.53
N PRO A 333 -15.91 2.54 -18.77
CA PRO A 333 -15.20 3.78 -19.05
C PRO A 333 -15.99 4.99 -18.53
N ILE A 334 -15.31 5.91 -17.85
CA ILE A 334 -15.89 7.13 -17.30
C ILE A 334 -15.06 8.31 -17.82
N PRO A 335 -15.67 9.31 -18.49
CA PRO A 335 -14.91 10.27 -19.30
C PRO A 335 -13.89 11.12 -18.55
N THR A 336 -14.19 11.52 -17.30
CA THR A 336 -13.42 12.54 -16.57
C THR A 336 -13.33 12.23 -15.09
N THR A 337 -12.16 12.33 -14.47
CA THR A 337 -12.03 12.26 -13.01
C THR A 337 -12.53 13.57 -12.38
N PRO A 338 -13.68 13.60 -11.67
CA PRO A 338 -14.36 14.87 -11.35
C PRO A 338 -13.56 15.83 -10.49
N ILE A 339 -12.84 15.30 -9.49
CA ILE A 339 -11.93 16.06 -8.64
C ILE A 339 -10.80 15.18 -8.16
N ILE A 340 -9.56 15.59 -8.42
CA ILE A 340 -8.38 14.84 -7.99
C ILE A 340 -7.17 15.75 -7.91
N ARG A 341 -6.24 15.41 -7.04
CA ARG A 341 -4.84 15.82 -7.13
C ARG A 341 -4.00 14.56 -7.05
N GLU A 342 -2.89 14.53 -7.77
CA GLU A 342 -1.98 13.39 -7.66
C GLU A 342 -1.26 13.36 -6.32
N LYS A 343 -0.82 12.17 -5.91
CA LYS A 343 -0.08 11.94 -4.67
C LYS A 343 1.21 12.78 -4.68
N PRO A 344 1.57 13.45 -3.55
CA PRO A 344 2.88 14.06 -3.43
C PRO A 344 4.02 13.04 -3.59
N PHE A 345 5.14 13.47 -4.16
CA PHE A 345 6.32 12.62 -4.37
C PHE A 345 7.64 13.37 -4.17
N LEU A 346 8.67 12.62 -3.80
CA LEU A 346 10.03 13.10 -3.58
C LEU A 346 10.76 13.22 -4.92
N PHE A 347 11.50 14.31 -5.14
CA PHE A 347 12.37 14.49 -6.30
C PHE A 347 13.60 15.32 -5.95
N ILE A 348 14.58 15.37 -6.86
CA ILE A 348 15.75 16.25 -6.77
C ILE A 348 15.59 17.39 -7.77
N ASP A 349 15.74 18.63 -7.31
CA ASP A 349 15.66 19.81 -8.18
C ASP A 349 16.96 20.05 -8.98
N LYS A 350 16.98 21.15 -9.74
CA LYS A 350 18.13 21.50 -10.60
C LYS A 350 19.35 21.94 -9.77
N GLU A 351 19.15 22.31 -8.50
CA GLU A 351 20.18 22.67 -7.54
C GLU A 351 20.78 21.43 -6.84
N GLY A 352 20.20 20.24 -7.04
CA GLY A 352 20.63 19.00 -6.40
C GLY A 352 20.03 18.80 -5.01
N GLU A 353 18.98 19.55 -4.64
CA GLU A 353 18.35 19.46 -3.33
C GLU A 353 17.11 18.59 -3.36
N TYR A 354 16.89 17.82 -2.29
CA TYR A 354 15.67 17.02 -2.14
C TYR A 354 14.47 17.92 -1.88
N LYS A 355 13.43 17.71 -2.69
CA LYS A 355 12.17 18.45 -2.65
C LYS A 355 11.00 17.49 -2.64
N VAL A 356 9.86 17.96 -2.15
CA VAL A 356 8.57 17.29 -2.35
C VAL A 356 7.74 18.12 -3.33
N PHE A 357 7.29 17.49 -4.41
CA PHE A 357 6.30 18.09 -5.30
C PHE A 357 4.91 17.72 -4.79
N VAL A 358 4.06 18.74 -4.66
CA VAL A 358 2.70 18.65 -4.13
C VAL A 358 1.75 19.07 -5.27
N PRO A 359 1.24 18.11 -6.07
CA PRO A 359 0.42 18.39 -7.25
C PRO A 359 -0.84 19.20 -6.90
N ALA A 360 -1.27 20.08 -7.79
CA ALA A 360 -2.45 20.91 -7.60
C ALA A 360 -3.76 20.11 -7.80
N TRP A 361 -4.85 20.58 -7.17
CA TRP A 361 -6.20 20.10 -7.46
C TRP A 361 -6.58 20.36 -8.92
N GLN A 362 -7.21 19.38 -9.54
CA GLN A 362 -7.76 19.44 -10.88
C GLN A 362 -9.20 18.93 -10.85
N LYS A 363 -10.05 19.52 -11.70
CA LYS A 363 -11.43 19.10 -11.91
C LYS A 363 -11.56 18.51 -13.31
N ASP A 364 -12.48 17.56 -13.45
CA ASP A 364 -12.84 16.92 -14.72
C ASP A 364 -11.62 16.45 -15.53
N ARG A 365 -10.68 15.82 -14.83
CA ARG A 365 -9.36 15.50 -15.35
C ARG A 365 -9.41 14.35 -16.38
N VAL A 366 -8.59 14.47 -17.43
CA VAL A 366 -8.39 13.46 -18.47
C VAL A 366 -6.89 13.31 -18.75
N GLY A 367 -6.40 12.08 -18.90
CA GLY A 367 -5.00 11.78 -19.23
C GLY A 367 -4.00 12.16 -18.12
N VAL A 368 -2.70 12.17 -18.42
CA VAL A 368 -1.60 12.32 -17.44
C VAL A 368 -1.32 13.77 -16.99
N SER A 369 -0.64 13.95 -15.85
CA SER A 369 -0.55 15.23 -15.11
C SER A 369 0.69 16.02 -15.49
N TRP A 370 1.56 15.35 -16.23
CA TRP A 370 2.90 15.72 -16.60
C TRP A 370 3.07 15.59 -18.11
N THR A 371 4.11 16.21 -18.61
CA THR A 371 4.61 16.02 -19.97
C THR A 371 6.08 15.61 -19.89
N SER A 372 6.73 15.31 -21.02
CA SER A 372 8.16 14.99 -21.04
C SER A 372 9.07 16.13 -20.53
N ALA A 373 8.56 17.36 -20.41
CA ALA A 373 9.34 18.52 -19.97
C ALA A 373 8.79 19.22 -18.71
N ASP A 374 7.58 18.85 -18.26
CA ASP A 374 6.89 19.52 -17.14
C ASP A 374 6.31 18.49 -16.18
N MET A 375 6.60 18.66 -14.89
CA MET A 375 6.10 17.79 -13.82
C MET A 375 4.61 18.01 -13.50
N GLY A 376 4.00 19.07 -14.04
CA GLY A 376 2.61 19.42 -13.84
C GLY A 376 2.44 20.65 -12.94
N LYS A 377 1.19 21.06 -12.77
CA LYS A 377 0.83 22.16 -11.84
C LYS A 377 0.92 21.67 -10.40
N GLY A 378 1.56 22.43 -9.52
CA GLY A 378 1.70 22.09 -8.11
C GLY A 378 2.62 23.04 -7.37
N LYS A 379 2.90 22.73 -6.10
CA LYS A 379 3.83 23.46 -5.25
C LYS A 379 5.07 22.60 -5.00
N VAL A 380 6.25 23.22 -4.99
CA VAL A 380 7.52 22.58 -4.59
C VAL A 380 7.82 23.00 -3.16
N GLN A 381 8.11 22.03 -2.29
CA GLN A 381 8.52 22.26 -0.90
C GLN A 381 9.94 21.74 -0.66
N ASP A 382 10.70 22.43 0.18
CA ASP A 382 12.05 22.03 0.56
C ASP A 382 12.00 20.95 1.64
N LEU A 383 12.58 19.78 1.38
CA LEU A 383 12.47 18.66 2.32
C LEU A 383 13.09 19.01 3.69
N LEU A 384 14.27 19.62 3.71
CA LEU A 384 15.00 19.84 4.96
C LEU A 384 14.49 21.06 5.74
N THR A 385 13.73 21.94 5.09
CA THR A 385 13.18 23.17 5.71
C THR A 385 11.69 23.04 6.04
N ASP A 386 10.88 22.40 5.22
CA ASP A 386 9.43 22.35 5.40
C ASP A 386 8.97 21.03 6.07
N TRP A 387 9.84 20.01 6.09
CA TRP A 387 9.49 18.67 6.56
C TRP A 387 10.36 18.22 7.73
N TYR A 388 9.81 17.26 8.47
CA TYR A 388 10.54 16.37 9.37
C TYR A 388 10.61 15.00 8.71
N VAL A 389 11.83 14.51 8.50
CA VAL A 389 12.09 13.17 7.95
C VAL A 389 12.08 12.20 9.12
N ALA A 390 10.93 11.57 9.35
CA ALA A 390 10.76 10.58 10.39
C ALA A 390 11.43 9.27 9.96
N LYS A 391 12.18 8.67 10.87
CA LYS A 391 12.91 7.41 10.65
C LYS A 391 12.37 6.33 11.56
N HIS A 392 12.58 5.07 11.17
CA HIS A 392 12.31 3.92 12.04
C HIS A 392 12.85 4.17 13.45
N GLY A 393 11.96 4.12 14.44
CA GLY A 393 12.27 4.34 15.85
C GLY A 393 11.81 5.69 16.41
N ASP A 394 11.49 6.67 15.56
CA ASP A 394 10.80 7.88 16.00
C ASP A 394 9.41 7.52 16.55
N THR A 395 9.00 8.17 17.63
CA THR A 395 7.74 7.89 18.34
C THR A 395 6.67 8.92 18.00
N ASP A 396 5.44 8.69 18.49
CA ASP A 396 4.36 9.66 18.41
C ASP A 396 4.73 11.03 18.99
N VAL A 397 5.63 11.10 19.97
CA VAL A 397 6.08 12.36 20.59
C VAL A 397 6.89 13.20 19.60
N GLU A 398 7.92 12.64 18.95
CA GLU A 398 8.73 13.38 17.98
C GLU A 398 7.89 13.84 16.78
N ILE A 399 7.04 12.95 16.26
CA ILE A 399 6.18 13.23 15.10
C ILE A 399 5.18 14.35 15.42
N ASN A 400 4.47 14.25 16.54
CA ASN A 400 3.49 15.27 16.93
C ASN A 400 4.16 16.62 17.25
N ASN A 401 5.38 16.62 17.80
CA ASN A 401 6.16 17.84 18.02
C ASN A 401 6.57 18.51 16.71
N ALA A 402 6.97 17.73 15.70
CA ALA A 402 7.27 18.25 14.38
C ALA A 402 6.03 18.89 13.72
N LEU A 403 4.87 18.22 13.78
CA LEU A 403 3.60 18.76 13.29
C LEU A 403 3.23 20.07 14.00
N LYS A 404 3.35 20.10 15.33
CA LYS A 404 3.11 21.30 16.15
C LYS A 404 4.08 22.44 15.82
N ALA A 405 5.32 22.13 15.44
CA ALA A 405 6.30 23.08 14.96
C ALA A 405 6.05 23.56 13.50
N GLY A 406 4.95 23.13 12.88
CA GLY A 406 4.54 23.54 11.54
C GLY A 406 5.18 22.73 10.41
N LYS A 407 5.88 21.64 10.72
CA LYS A 407 6.48 20.76 9.70
C LYS A 407 5.42 19.83 9.11
N ASN A 408 5.65 19.41 7.87
CA ASN A 408 5.08 18.20 7.31
C ASN A 408 5.92 16.99 7.70
N ILE A 409 5.40 15.77 7.59
CA ILE A 409 6.12 14.54 7.98
C ILE A 409 6.35 13.67 6.75
N PHE A 410 7.62 13.34 6.51
CA PHE A 410 8.03 12.36 5.51
C PHE A 410 8.52 11.12 6.25
N PHE A 411 7.78 10.01 6.17
CA PHE A 411 8.12 8.76 6.82
C PHE A 411 9.01 7.91 5.92
N THR A 412 10.19 7.57 6.41
CA THR A 412 11.05 6.59 5.72
C THR A 412 10.60 5.16 6.06
N PRO A 413 10.97 4.16 5.25
CA PRO A 413 10.46 2.80 5.43
C PRO A 413 10.83 2.23 6.80
N GLY A 414 9.83 1.68 7.49
CA GLY A 414 10.02 1.17 8.84
C GLY A 414 8.71 0.96 9.59
N HIS A 415 8.88 0.49 10.82
CA HIS A 415 7.83 0.30 11.79
C HIS A 415 7.88 1.46 12.80
N TYR A 416 6.72 2.03 13.11
CA TYR A 416 6.59 3.18 14.01
C TYR A 416 5.62 2.81 15.12
N SER A 417 6.17 2.55 16.30
CA SER A 417 5.40 2.22 17.50
C SER A 417 4.81 3.49 18.12
N LEU A 418 3.49 3.52 18.27
CA LEU A 418 2.73 4.71 18.69
C LEU A 418 2.04 4.46 20.04
N ASN A 419 2.44 5.18 21.08
CA ASN A 419 1.75 5.17 22.37
C ASN A 419 0.50 6.06 22.39
N ALA A 420 0.40 6.98 21.43
CA ALA A 420 -0.77 7.82 21.16
C ALA A 420 -0.92 8.05 19.64
N PRO A 421 -2.11 8.44 19.16
CA PRO A 421 -2.29 8.79 17.75
C PRO A 421 -1.38 9.96 17.31
N ILE A 422 -0.99 9.93 16.05
CA ILE A 422 -0.46 11.10 15.34
C ILE A 422 -1.62 12.08 15.12
N GLN A 423 -1.48 13.30 15.63
CA GLN A 423 -2.50 14.33 15.60
C GLN A 423 -2.22 15.34 14.49
N VAL A 424 -3.08 15.35 13.47
CA VAL A 424 -2.97 16.27 12.34
C VAL A 424 -4.00 17.38 12.52
N ASN A 425 -3.55 18.52 13.05
CA ASN A 425 -4.44 19.60 13.53
C ASN A 425 -4.26 20.95 12.81
N ARG A 426 -3.40 20.99 11.78
CA ARG A 426 -3.05 22.20 11.04
C ARG A 426 -3.54 22.08 9.59
N LYS A 427 -4.07 23.19 9.06
CA LYS A 427 -4.36 23.35 7.63
C LYS A 427 -3.10 23.04 6.80
N ASP A 428 -3.29 22.39 5.65
CA ASP A 428 -2.21 22.03 4.72
C ASP A 428 -1.12 21.12 5.32
N ALA A 429 -1.39 20.45 6.46
CA ALA A 429 -0.46 19.47 7.01
C ALA A 429 -0.40 18.23 6.12
N ILE A 430 0.82 17.73 5.89
CA ILE A 430 1.05 16.56 5.05
C ILE A 430 1.76 15.46 5.82
N LEU A 431 1.22 14.25 5.76
CA LEU A 431 1.86 13.00 6.13
C LEU A 431 2.14 12.20 4.84
N LEU A 432 3.40 11.95 4.53
CA LEU A 432 3.80 11.23 3.32
C LEU A 432 4.74 10.07 3.66
N GLY A 433 4.33 8.84 3.38
CA GLY A 433 5.19 7.66 3.43
C GLY A 433 5.97 7.44 2.13
N ALA A 434 7.14 6.82 2.24
CA ALA A 434 7.98 6.42 1.12
C ALA A 434 7.39 5.22 0.32
N GLY A 435 6.18 5.38 -0.21
CA GLY A 435 5.43 4.37 -0.94
C GLY A 435 4.53 3.48 -0.07
N ILE A 436 3.47 2.93 -0.65
CA ILE A 436 2.50 2.12 0.08
C ILE A 436 3.15 0.87 0.67
N ALA A 437 2.81 0.64 1.93
CA ALA A 437 3.24 -0.42 2.84
C ALA A 437 4.73 -0.47 3.21
N SER A 438 5.60 0.39 2.66
CA SER A 438 6.97 0.52 3.17
C SER A 438 7.01 1.19 4.56
N VAL A 439 5.94 1.91 4.94
CA VAL A 439 5.77 2.53 6.25
C VAL A 439 4.61 1.88 6.98
N THR A 440 4.86 1.38 8.20
CA THR A 440 3.85 0.74 9.04
C THR A 440 3.72 1.45 10.38
N LEU A 441 2.53 1.95 10.68
CA LEU A 441 2.17 2.56 11.96
C LEU A 441 1.50 1.52 12.87
N GLU A 442 1.96 1.44 14.12
CA GLU A 442 1.61 0.34 15.02
C GLU A 442 1.21 0.89 16.40
N PRO A 443 -0.08 0.79 16.79
CA PRO A 443 -0.48 1.19 18.13
C PRO A 443 0.10 0.21 19.15
N THR A 444 0.78 0.73 20.17
CA THR A 444 1.25 -0.08 21.30
C THR A 444 0.10 -0.40 22.25
N GLU A 445 0.36 -1.20 23.28
CA GLU A 445 -0.64 -1.52 24.31
C GLU A 445 -1.14 -0.30 25.10
N LYS A 446 -0.37 0.81 25.08
CA LYS A 446 -0.75 2.07 25.73
C LYS A 446 -1.72 2.90 24.88
N ASN A 447 -1.87 2.55 23.60
CA ASN A 447 -2.71 3.28 22.66
C ASN A 447 -4.01 2.52 22.40
N THR A 448 -5.12 3.04 22.90
CA THR A 448 -6.48 2.49 22.71
C THR A 448 -7.30 3.28 21.69
N TRP A 449 -6.70 4.28 21.05
CA TRP A 449 -7.41 5.22 20.17
C TRP A 449 -7.19 4.89 18.69
N GLY A 450 -5.93 4.84 18.24
CA GLY A 450 -5.60 4.56 16.84
C GLY A 450 -4.25 5.12 16.39
N CYS A 451 -3.97 5.05 15.09
CA CYS A 451 -2.70 5.53 14.53
C CYS A 451 -2.75 7.01 14.15
N ILE A 452 -3.79 7.45 13.45
CA ILE A 452 -3.88 8.83 12.93
C ILE A 452 -5.25 9.43 13.24
N TYR A 453 -5.25 10.59 13.88
CA TYR A 453 -6.44 11.39 14.16
C TYR A 453 -6.27 12.76 13.48
N VAL A 454 -7.20 13.10 12.60
CA VAL A 454 -7.19 14.35 11.84
C VAL A 454 -8.31 15.25 12.33
N ASP A 455 -8.00 16.53 12.55
CA ASP A 455 -8.99 17.56 12.84
C ASP A 455 -9.66 18.07 11.56
N ASP A 456 -10.85 18.64 11.71
CA ASP A 456 -11.68 19.17 10.60
C ASP A 456 -11.06 20.45 10.00
N LYS A 457 -10.04 20.29 9.15
CA LYS A 457 -9.21 21.37 8.56
C LYS A 457 -8.93 21.12 7.07
N ASP A 458 -8.91 22.21 6.31
CA ASP A 458 -8.62 22.22 4.88
C ASP A 458 -7.25 21.64 4.52
N GLY A 459 -7.16 21.13 3.29
CA GLY A 459 -5.91 20.91 2.57
C GLY A 459 -4.99 19.82 3.12
N ILE A 460 -5.44 19.08 4.15
CA ILE A 460 -4.67 18.00 4.75
C ILE A 460 -4.44 16.89 3.73
N ILE A 461 -3.22 16.36 3.68
CA ILE A 461 -2.86 15.22 2.83
C ILE A 461 -2.27 14.11 3.68
N ILE A 462 -2.79 12.89 3.53
CA ILE A 462 -2.21 11.68 4.11
C ILE A 462 -2.00 10.69 2.99
N ALA A 463 -0.77 10.23 2.79
CA ALA A 463 -0.48 9.32 1.69
C ALA A 463 0.61 8.27 1.95
N GLY A 464 0.39 7.07 1.41
CA GLY A 464 1.40 6.01 1.36
C GLY A 464 1.71 5.37 2.72
N LEU A 465 0.67 5.11 3.52
CA LEU A 465 0.82 4.60 4.89
C LEU A 465 0.00 3.31 5.08
N LEU A 466 0.60 2.34 5.79
CA LEU A 466 -0.09 1.18 6.31
C LEU A 466 -0.28 1.36 7.81
N MET A 467 -1.52 1.28 8.27
CA MET A 467 -1.85 1.16 9.69
C MET A 467 -2.11 -0.31 10.00
N ASP A 468 -1.40 -0.85 10.98
CA ASP A 468 -1.57 -2.22 11.44
C ASP A 468 -2.23 -2.25 12.83
N SER A 469 -2.86 -3.36 13.18
CA SER A 469 -3.66 -3.49 14.41
C SER A 469 -2.95 -4.33 15.47
N PHE A 470 -1.81 -3.88 15.99
CA PHE A 470 -1.10 -4.61 17.07
C PHE A 470 -1.76 -4.51 18.46
N ASN A 471 -2.75 -3.61 18.62
CA ASN A 471 -3.52 -3.44 19.83
C ASN A 471 -4.99 -3.15 19.51
N SER A 472 -5.89 -3.38 20.47
CA SER A 472 -7.29 -2.97 20.36
C SER A 472 -7.39 -1.44 20.38
N THR A 473 -8.09 -0.87 19.40
CA THR A 473 -8.28 0.57 19.26
C THR A 473 -9.71 0.90 18.84
N THR A 474 -10.09 2.17 18.95
CA THR A 474 -11.38 2.62 18.40
C THR A 474 -11.32 2.65 16.88
N TYR A 475 -10.30 3.31 16.34
CA TYR A 475 -10.04 3.41 14.91
C TYR A 475 -8.60 3.02 14.58
N GLN A 476 -8.30 2.70 13.33
CA GLN A 476 -6.92 2.81 12.85
C GLN A 476 -6.64 4.23 12.35
N ILE A 477 -7.60 4.84 11.65
CA ILE A 477 -7.56 6.23 11.19
C ILE A 477 -8.93 6.92 11.27
N ARG A 478 -8.95 8.17 11.75
CA ARG A 478 -10.14 9.01 11.82
C ARG A 478 -9.90 10.37 11.15
N ILE A 479 -10.81 10.77 10.26
CA ILE A 479 -10.76 12.04 9.53
C ILE A 479 -11.90 12.95 9.97
N GLY A 480 -11.59 14.02 10.70
CA GLY A 480 -12.61 14.90 11.28
C GLY A 480 -13.23 14.29 12.53
N ASN A 481 -13.52 15.14 13.52
CA ASN A 481 -14.18 14.70 14.75
C ASN A 481 -15.64 14.30 14.46
N GLU A 482 -16.26 13.53 15.35
CA GLU A 482 -17.69 13.27 15.21
C GLU A 482 -18.47 14.60 15.25
N GLY A 483 -19.42 14.76 14.33
CA GLY A 483 -20.12 16.03 14.14
C GLY A 483 -19.33 17.09 13.38
N ALA A 484 -18.21 16.74 12.72
CA ALA A 484 -17.56 17.57 11.72
C ALA A 484 -18.57 18.06 10.67
N HIS A 485 -18.47 19.34 10.31
CA HIS A 485 -19.43 20.01 9.42
C HIS A 485 -18.82 21.18 8.65
N ALA A 486 -17.49 21.41 8.74
CA ALA A 486 -16.84 22.41 7.93
C ALA A 486 -16.94 22.05 6.44
N ASP A 487 -17.05 23.07 5.58
CA ASP A 487 -16.96 22.89 4.12
C ASP A 487 -15.50 23.03 3.69
N HIS A 488 -14.98 21.98 3.06
CA HIS A 488 -13.61 21.92 2.55
C HIS A 488 -13.57 21.95 1.01
N SER A 489 -14.66 22.30 0.33
CA SER A 489 -14.77 22.24 -1.14
C SER A 489 -13.75 23.10 -1.89
N ALA A 490 -13.26 24.19 -1.30
CA ALA A 490 -12.23 25.06 -1.88
C ALA A 490 -10.81 24.48 -1.76
N ASP A 491 -10.56 23.67 -0.74
CA ASP A 491 -9.27 23.03 -0.48
C ASP A 491 -9.48 21.68 0.22
N PRO A 492 -9.90 20.64 -0.55
CA PRO A 492 -10.28 19.35 -0.02
C PRO A 492 -9.16 18.62 0.75
N ILE A 493 -9.55 17.66 1.57
CA ILE A 493 -8.62 16.72 2.22
C ILE A 493 -8.34 15.56 1.25
N LEU A 494 -7.07 15.19 1.08
CA LEU A 494 -6.65 14.03 0.28
C LEU A 494 -6.18 12.88 1.17
N LEU A 495 -6.71 11.68 0.90
CA LEU A 495 -6.16 10.43 1.40
C LEU A 495 -5.77 9.57 0.20
N ALA A 496 -4.51 9.16 0.08
CA ALA A 496 -4.05 8.38 -1.07
C ALA A 496 -3.18 7.20 -0.68
N ASP A 497 -3.37 6.04 -1.28
CA ASP A 497 -2.57 4.83 -0.97
C ASP A 497 -2.59 4.50 0.54
N ILE A 498 -3.79 4.32 1.09
CA ILE A 498 -4.01 4.01 2.51
C ILE A 498 -4.33 2.53 2.70
N THR A 499 -3.56 1.86 3.56
CA THR A 499 -3.80 0.46 3.93
C THR A 499 -4.15 0.37 5.40
N CYS A 500 -5.23 -0.34 5.73
CA CYS A 500 -5.59 -0.70 7.09
C CYS A 500 -5.59 -2.22 7.19
N ARG A 501 -4.74 -2.77 8.06
CA ARG A 501 -4.68 -4.21 8.33
C ARG A 501 -5.17 -4.52 9.74
N VAL A 502 -6.09 -5.47 9.85
CA VAL A 502 -6.57 -6.01 11.13
C VAL A 502 -6.30 -7.50 11.18
N GLY A 503 -5.40 -7.94 12.05
CA GLY A 503 -5.07 -9.36 12.17
C GLY A 503 -3.98 -9.84 11.20
N GLY A 504 -3.84 -11.16 11.10
CA GLY A 504 -2.88 -11.84 10.23
C GLY A 504 -1.63 -12.31 10.96
N VAL A 505 -1.02 -11.46 11.80
CA VAL A 505 0.24 -11.79 12.50
C VAL A 505 0.19 -11.66 14.02
N GLN A 506 -0.84 -11.04 14.59
CA GLN A 506 -0.92 -10.65 16.00
C GLN A 506 -1.33 -11.80 16.92
N SER A 507 -0.46 -12.22 17.84
CA SER A 507 -0.68 -13.41 18.68
C SER A 507 -1.80 -13.28 19.71
N LYS A 508 -2.24 -12.05 20.00
CA LYS A 508 -3.29 -11.74 20.97
C LYS A 508 -4.60 -11.39 20.27
N ASN A 509 -5.70 -11.56 21.00
CA ASN A 509 -6.99 -11.04 20.57
C ASN A 509 -6.94 -9.51 20.54
N ILE A 510 -7.46 -8.95 19.45
CA ILE A 510 -7.61 -7.52 19.25
C ILE A 510 -9.06 -7.21 18.87
N GLN A 511 -9.48 -5.99 19.17
CA GLN A 511 -10.77 -5.49 18.75
C GLN A 511 -10.63 -4.05 18.26
N ILE A 512 -11.04 -3.84 17.01
CA ILE A 512 -11.11 -2.53 16.37
C ILE A 512 -12.58 -2.21 16.10
N GLN A 513 -13.06 -1.00 16.40
CA GLN A 513 -14.47 -0.68 16.10
C GLN A 513 -14.64 -0.43 14.59
N ALA A 514 -13.84 0.46 14.01
CA ALA A 514 -13.77 0.63 12.55
C ALA A 514 -12.34 0.83 12.08
N SER A 515 -11.93 0.27 10.94
CA SER A 515 -10.60 0.54 10.39
C SER A 515 -10.44 2.04 10.05
N MET A 516 -11.41 2.60 9.35
CA MET A 516 -11.43 4.02 8.95
C MET A 516 -12.79 4.66 9.23
N GLN A 517 -12.78 5.88 9.77
CA GLN A 517 -13.96 6.74 9.81
C GLN A 517 -13.67 8.11 9.18
N ILE A 518 -14.54 8.52 8.25
CA ILE A 518 -14.49 9.81 7.56
C ILE A 518 -15.70 10.65 7.98
N ASN A 519 -15.45 11.68 8.78
CA ASN A 519 -16.45 12.64 9.24
C ASN A 519 -16.35 13.98 8.53
N SER A 520 -15.15 14.42 8.14
CA SER A 520 -14.98 15.68 7.41
C SER A 520 -15.67 15.65 6.05
N ASN A 521 -16.25 16.78 5.65
CA ASN A 521 -16.84 16.94 4.31
C ASN A 521 -15.74 17.05 3.24
N ASN A 522 -16.11 16.83 1.98
CA ASN A 522 -15.26 17.01 0.81
C ASN A 522 -13.92 16.26 0.90
N VAL A 523 -13.88 15.09 1.54
CA VAL A 523 -12.70 14.23 1.50
C VAL A 523 -12.61 13.55 0.15
N VAL A 524 -11.43 13.57 -0.46
CA VAL A 524 -11.11 12.80 -1.66
C VAL A 524 -10.21 11.64 -1.26
N GLY A 525 -10.72 10.42 -1.37
CA GLY A 525 -9.97 9.19 -1.20
C GLY A 525 -9.52 8.62 -2.54
N ASP A 526 -8.28 8.19 -2.64
CA ASP A 526 -7.70 7.66 -3.87
C ASP A 526 -6.81 6.45 -3.58
N HIS A 527 -7.40 5.26 -3.78
CA HIS A 527 -6.82 3.95 -3.52
C HIS A 527 -6.68 3.62 -2.04
N PHE A 528 -7.64 2.83 -1.53
CA PHE A 528 -7.63 2.26 -0.18
C PHE A 528 -7.66 0.74 -0.22
N TRP A 529 -7.00 0.11 0.74
CA TRP A 529 -7.29 -1.27 1.11
C TRP A 529 -7.52 -1.38 2.61
N LEU A 530 -8.76 -1.66 3.00
CA LEU A 530 -9.14 -1.91 4.38
C LEU A 530 -9.41 -3.40 4.50
N TRP A 531 -8.57 -4.12 5.23
CA TRP A 531 -8.51 -5.57 5.20
C TRP A 531 -8.48 -6.14 6.61
N ARG A 532 -9.58 -6.82 6.98
CA ARG A 532 -9.58 -7.75 8.10
C ARG A 532 -9.03 -9.08 7.62
N ALA A 533 -7.96 -9.56 8.23
CA ALA A 533 -7.17 -10.65 7.68
C ALA A 533 -7.99 -11.93 7.47
N ASP A 534 -8.03 -12.48 6.25
CA ASP A 534 -8.64 -13.78 5.97
C ASP A 534 -7.62 -14.93 6.05
N HIS A 535 -6.33 -14.62 6.06
CA HIS A 535 -5.21 -15.54 6.24
C HIS A 535 -4.10 -14.89 7.08
N GLY A 536 -3.10 -15.68 7.48
CA GLY A 536 -2.10 -15.22 8.43
C GLY A 536 -1.14 -16.32 8.87
N SER A 537 -0.20 -15.97 9.74
CA SER A 537 0.69 -16.93 10.42
C SER A 537 -0.04 -17.80 11.45
N GLN A 538 -1.33 -17.52 11.68
CA GLN A 538 -2.14 -18.13 12.73
C GLN A 538 -3.34 -18.87 12.17
N LYS A 539 -3.89 -19.78 13.01
CA LYS A 539 -5.08 -20.56 12.69
C LYS A 539 -6.25 -19.63 12.31
N GLY A 540 -6.90 -19.97 11.20
CA GLY A 540 -8.14 -19.32 10.73
C GLY A 540 -9.41 -19.94 11.31
N GLY A 541 -10.55 -19.72 10.64
CA GLY A 541 -11.87 -20.24 11.05
C GLY A 541 -12.43 -19.51 12.27
N ASP A 542 -13.25 -20.21 13.06
CA ASP A 542 -13.93 -19.72 14.27
C ASP A 542 -13.01 -19.02 15.28
N VAL A 543 -11.76 -19.47 15.43
CA VAL A 543 -10.77 -18.82 16.30
C VAL A 543 -10.48 -17.40 15.81
N ARG A 544 -10.37 -17.19 14.50
CA ARG A 544 -10.11 -15.85 13.93
C ARG A 544 -11.29 -14.91 14.13
N TRP A 545 -12.52 -15.41 14.06
CA TRP A 545 -13.73 -14.64 14.33
C TRP A 545 -13.70 -13.93 15.68
N THR A 546 -13.09 -14.55 16.69
CA THR A 546 -12.95 -13.99 18.04
C THR A 546 -11.64 -13.23 18.26
N ARG A 547 -10.57 -13.60 17.56
CA ARG A 547 -9.23 -13.00 17.71
C ARG A 547 -9.11 -11.66 16.98
N ASP A 548 -9.48 -11.59 15.71
CA ASP A 548 -9.19 -10.45 14.84
C ASP A 548 -10.47 -9.62 14.66
N ARG A 549 -11.07 -9.10 15.74
CA ARG A 549 -12.40 -8.47 15.65
C ARG A 549 -12.33 -7.09 15.01
N CYS A 550 -13.12 -6.87 13.97
CA CYS A 550 -13.43 -5.54 13.51
C CYS A 550 -14.81 -5.47 12.88
N LYS A 551 -15.64 -4.50 13.32
CA LYS A 551 -17.03 -4.41 12.87
C LYS A 551 -17.13 -3.89 11.45
N ASN A 552 -16.53 -2.74 11.16
CA ASN A 552 -16.65 -2.08 9.87
C ASN A 552 -15.27 -1.73 9.30
N GLY A 553 -15.13 -1.83 7.99
CA GLY A 553 -13.93 -1.32 7.33
C GLY A 553 -13.97 0.19 7.25
N LEU A 554 -15.06 0.72 6.68
CA LEU A 554 -15.24 2.15 6.46
C LEU A 554 -16.59 2.64 6.99
N ILE A 555 -16.57 3.72 7.76
CA ILE A 555 -17.74 4.52 8.11
C ILE A 555 -17.58 5.92 7.50
N VAL A 556 -18.57 6.39 6.73
CA VAL A 556 -18.57 7.74 6.14
C VAL A 556 -19.77 8.53 6.64
N THR A 557 -19.53 9.63 7.34
CA THR A 557 -20.56 10.55 7.85
C THR A 557 -20.48 11.92 7.17
N GLY A 558 -19.29 12.29 6.68
CA GLY A 558 -19.06 13.54 5.95
C GLY A 558 -19.76 13.60 4.60
N TYR A 559 -20.15 14.80 4.20
CA TYR A 559 -20.87 15.08 2.96
C TYR A 559 -19.87 15.33 1.82
N ASP A 560 -20.31 15.08 0.57
CA ASP A 560 -19.51 15.32 -0.64
C ASP A 560 -18.17 14.58 -0.65
N VAL A 561 -18.08 13.45 0.06
CA VAL A 561 -16.91 12.55 0.03
C VAL A 561 -16.87 11.82 -1.30
N THR A 562 -15.71 11.86 -1.97
CA THR A 562 -15.46 11.17 -3.25
C THR A 562 -14.35 10.15 -3.08
N LEU A 563 -14.64 8.87 -3.31
CA LEU A 563 -13.68 7.78 -3.20
C LEU A 563 -13.42 7.15 -4.57
N TYR A 564 -12.14 6.95 -4.88
CA TYR A 564 -11.66 6.22 -6.04
C TYR A 564 -10.93 4.96 -5.57
N ALA A 565 -11.15 3.82 -6.25
CA ALA A 565 -10.46 2.57 -5.97
C ALA A 565 -10.58 2.09 -4.51
N LEU A 566 -11.81 1.82 -4.07
CA LEU A 566 -12.09 1.36 -2.71
C LEU A 566 -12.09 -0.17 -2.62
N PHE A 567 -11.17 -0.74 -1.85
CA PHE A 567 -11.13 -2.17 -1.54
C PHE A 567 -11.39 -2.36 -0.03
N VAL A 568 -12.46 -3.08 0.34
CA VAL A 568 -12.82 -3.31 1.76
C VAL A 568 -13.27 -4.74 1.94
N GLU A 569 -12.63 -5.49 2.84
CA GLU A 569 -12.80 -6.94 2.90
C GLU A 569 -12.86 -7.51 4.33
N HIS A 570 -13.77 -8.48 4.49
CA HIS A 570 -13.87 -9.45 5.55
C HIS A 570 -14.26 -8.94 6.95
N PHE A 571 -14.85 -7.76 7.07
CA PHE A 571 -15.31 -7.21 8.35
C PHE A 571 -16.55 -7.93 8.88
N GLN A 572 -16.80 -7.82 10.19
CA GLN A 572 -17.83 -8.64 10.87
C GLN A 572 -19.27 -8.11 10.69
N GLU A 573 -19.42 -6.82 10.37
CA GLU A 573 -20.70 -6.16 10.10
C GLU A 573 -20.69 -5.58 8.67
N TYR A 574 -21.31 -4.42 8.42
CA TYR A 574 -21.25 -3.75 7.12
C TYR A 574 -19.81 -3.36 6.78
N GLU A 575 -19.32 -3.80 5.63
CA GLU A 575 -17.94 -3.54 5.19
C GLU A 575 -17.74 -2.03 5.00
N VAL A 576 -18.69 -1.39 4.30
CA VAL A 576 -18.84 0.05 4.21
C VAL A 576 -20.23 0.47 4.70
N LEU A 577 -20.26 1.41 5.66
CA LEU A 577 -21.46 2.12 6.11
C LEU A 577 -21.38 3.59 5.69
N TRP A 578 -22.32 4.03 4.86
CA TRP A 578 -22.38 5.39 4.34
C TRP A 578 -23.62 6.13 4.82
N MET A 579 -23.41 7.24 5.52
CA MET A 579 -24.44 8.09 6.09
C MET A 579 -24.36 9.55 5.60
N GLY A 580 -23.26 9.93 4.94
CA GLY A 580 -23.08 11.27 4.39
C GLY A 580 -23.80 11.51 3.07
N GLU A 581 -24.29 12.74 2.86
CA GLU A 581 -24.98 13.15 1.63
C GLU A 581 -24.02 13.38 0.45
N ARG A 582 -24.54 13.22 -0.78
CA ARG A 582 -23.86 13.48 -2.06
C ARG A 582 -22.54 12.73 -2.23
N GLY A 583 -22.44 11.58 -1.57
CA GLY A 583 -21.29 10.69 -1.66
C GLY A 583 -21.10 10.11 -3.05
N ARG A 584 -19.83 9.96 -3.45
CA ARG A 584 -19.44 9.36 -4.74
C ARG A 584 -18.40 8.27 -4.56
N THR A 585 -18.63 7.09 -5.12
CA THR A 585 -17.63 6.01 -5.17
C THR A 585 -17.43 5.52 -6.59
N TYR A 586 -16.20 5.58 -7.08
CA TYR A 586 -15.79 5.06 -8.37
C TYR A 586 -14.90 3.85 -8.13
N PHE A 587 -15.41 2.69 -8.52
CA PHE A 587 -14.86 1.37 -8.21
C PHE A 587 -14.94 0.99 -6.73
N PHE A 588 -15.52 -0.18 -6.49
CA PHE A 588 -15.51 -0.88 -5.21
C PHE A 588 -15.25 -2.37 -5.41
N GLN A 589 -14.45 -2.96 -4.52
CA GLN A 589 -14.27 -4.41 -4.43
C GLN A 589 -14.42 -4.86 -2.98
N ASN A 590 -15.08 -6.01 -2.80
CA ASN A 590 -15.30 -6.64 -1.50
C ASN A 590 -15.34 -8.16 -1.58
N GLU A 591 -14.92 -8.78 -0.48
CA GLU A 591 -15.30 -10.14 -0.09
C GLU A 591 -15.82 -10.15 1.36
N PRO A 592 -16.88 -10.93 1.67
CA PRO A 592 -17.38 -11.07 3.04
C PRO A 592 -16.39 -11.82 3.94
N PRO A 593 -16.58 -11.84 5.27
CA PRO A 593 -15.75 -12.64 6.17
C PRO A 593 -15.89 -14.12 5.86
N TYR A 594 -14.76 -14.82 5.74
CA TYR A 594 -14.74 -16.25 5.46
C TYR A 594 -15.14 -17.09 6.67
N ASP A 595 -15.06 -16.49 7.85
CA ASP A 595 -14.98 -17.14 9.15
C ASP A 595 -16.18 -16.84 10.06
N ALA A 596 -17.29 -16.37 9.49
CA ALA A 596 -18.56 -16.29 10.21
C ALA A 596 -18.97 -17.70 10.70
N PRO A 597 -19.15 -17.92 12.01
CA PRO A 597 -19.25 -19.28 12.56
C PRO A 597 -20.57 -19.96 12.19
N ASN A 598 -21.65 -19.20 12.07
CA ASN A 598 -22.98 -19.66 11.64
C ASN A 598 -23.85 -18.45 11.25
N GLN A 599 -25.00 -18.70 10.63
CA GLN A 599 -25.88 -17.64 10.15
C GLN A 599 -26.37 -16.72 11.28
N ALA A 600 -26.75 -17.27 12.42
CA ALA A 600 -27.30 -16.49 13.54
C ALA A 600 -26.28 -15.48 14.11
N ALA A 601 -24.99 -15.82 14.11
CA ALA A 601 -23.91 -14.92 14.52
C ALA A 601 -23.59 -13.83 13.49
N TRP A 602 -24.06 -14.00 12.24
CA TRP A 602 -23.80 -13.09 11.14
C TRP A 602 -25.09 -12.79 10.38
N SER A 603 -25.98 -12.07 11.04
CA SER A 603 -27.20 -11.50 10.46
C SER A 603 -27.34 -10.04 10.89
N SER A 604 -27.82 -9.19 9.98
CA SER A 604 -28.03 -7.76 10.16
C SER A 604 -29.49 -7.44 10.47
N GLN A 605 -29.83 -6.16 10.67
CA GLN A 605 -31.21 -5.70 10.84
C GLN A 605 -31.93 -6.43 11.98
N ASN A 606 -31.25 -6.59 13.12
CA ASN A 606 -31.71 -7.35 14.30
C ASN A 606 -32.09 -8.81 13.98
N GLY A 607 -31.27 -9.46 13.14
CA GLY A 607 -31.45 -10.87 12.76
C GLY A 607 -32.49 -11.10 11.66
N LYS A 608 -33.05 -10.04 11.05
CA LYS A 608 -34.05 -10.16 9.97
C LYS A 608 -33.44 -10.45 8.60
N VAL A 609 -32.16 -10.14 8.42
CA VAL A 609 -31.46 -10.23 7.14
C VAL A 609 -30.20 -11.07 7.31
N ASP A 610 -30.06 -12.12 6.51
CA ASP A 610 -28.88 -13.00 6.52
C ASP A 610 -27.64 -12.25 6.02
N GLY A 611 -26.60 -12.19 6.85
CA GLY A 611 -25.37 -11.46 6.56
C GLY A 611 -25.50 -9.94 6.58
N TYR A 612 -24.36 -9.28 6.33
CA TYR A 612 -24.25 -7.82 6.20
C TYR A 612 -23.87 -7.46 4.76
N ALA A 613 -24.51 -6.42 4.22
CA ALA A 613 -24.20 -5.90 2.90
C ALA A 613 -22.75 -5.40 2.82
N ALA A 614 -22.14 -5.50 1.63
CA ALA A 614 -20.80 -4.99 1.38
C ALA A 614 -20.77 -3.45 1.37
N PHE A 615 -21.87 -2.84 0.96
CA PHE A 615 -22.00 -1.40 0.94
C PHE A 615 -23.42 -1.06 1.35
N LYS A 616 -23.56 -0.41 2.51
CA LYS A 616 -24.82 0.05 3.07
C LYS A 616 -24.88 1.57 2.99
N VAL A 617 -25.78 2.10 2.18
CA VAL A 617 -26.18 3.51 2.27
C VAL A 617 -27.37 3.61 3.22
N ALA A 618 -27.27 4.45 4.23
CA ALA A 618 -28.33 4.65 5.21
C ALA A 618 -29.60 5.19 4.54
N ASN A 619 -30.77 4.75 5.03
CA ASN A 619 -32.06 5.12 4.44
C ASN A 619 -32.38 6.63 4.53
N THR A 620 -31.68 7.34 5.42
CA THR A 620 -31.80 8.79 5.59
C THR A 620 -31.18 9.56 4.42
N VAL A 621 -30.17 9.00 3.75
CA VAL A 621 -29.43 9.64 2.65
C VAL A 621 -30.35 9.92 1.47
N LYS A 622 -30.27 11.15 0.93
CA LYS A 622 -31.11 11.59 -0.19
C LYS A 622 -30.38 11.57 -1.53
N GLU A 623 -29.07 11.75 -1.53
CA GLU A 623 -28.26 11.73 -2.75
C GLU A 623 -26.99 10.90 -2.58
N HIS A 624 -26.76 9.95 -3.49
CA HIS A 624 -25.54 9.15 -3.52
C HIS A 624 -25.35 8.54 -4.90
N HIS A 625 -24.09 8.40 -5.35
CA HIS A 625 -23.80 7.80 -6.64
C HIS A 625 -22.58 6.88 -6.58
N THR A 626 -22.69 5.68 -7.12
CA THR A 626 -21.52 4.82 -7.36
C THR A 626 -21.53 4.18 -8.73
N ILE A 627 -20.35 3.76 -9.17
CA ILE A 627 -20.17 2.99 -10.42
C ILE A 627 -19.03 1.98 -10.28
N GLY A 628 -19.30 0.74 -10.73
CA GLY A 628 -18.33 -0.36 -10.74
C GLY A 628 -18.19 -1.02 -9.38
N MET A 629 -19.23 -1.72 -8.93
CA MET A 629 -19.32 -2.28 -7.58
C MET A 629 -19.20 -3.81 -7.60
N GLY A 630 -18.16 -4.38 -6.99
CA GLY A 630 -17.93 -5.82 -6.88
C GLY A 630 -18.10 -6.36 -5.45
N SER A 631 -18.81 -7.48 -5.26
CA SER A 631 -18.81 -8.25 -4.01
C SER A 631 -18.79 -9.76 -4.30
N TYR A 632 -17.82 -10.48 -3.78
CA TYR A 632 -17.54 -11.88 -4.18
C TYR A 632 -17.61 -12.84 -3.00
N ALA A 633 -18.36 -13.93 -3.13
CA ALA A 633 -18.57 -14.91 -2.07
C ALA A 633 -17.39 -15.90 -1.97
N VAL A 634 -16.80 -15.98 -0.77
CA VAL A 634 -15.68 -16.87 -0.42
C VAL A 634 -15.90 -17.49 0.96
N PHE A 635 -17.02 -18.20 1.15
CA PHE A 635 -17.44 -18.73 2.46
C PHE A 635 -16.74 -20.06 2.81
N THR A 636 -15.41 -20.02 2.95
CA THR A 636 -14.56 -21.23 3.08
C THR A 636 -14.34 -21.70 4.53
N GLY A 637 -14.52 -20.83 5.53
CA GLY A 637 -14.28 -21.11 6.95
C GLY A 637 -15.53 -21.10 7.83
N THR A 638 -16.70 -21.36 7.25
CA THR A 638 -18.02 -21.33 7.94
C THR A 638 -18.52 -22.74 8.29
N ASP A 639 -19.68 -22.85 8.95
CA ASP A 639 -20.40 -24.13 9.16
C ASP A 639 -21.03 -24.73 7.88
N GLY A 640 -20.84 -24.07 6.73
CA GLY A 640 -21.34 -24.46 5.42
C GLY A 640 -22.77 -24.02 5.14
N LYS A 641 -23.45 -23.33 6.07
CA LYS A 641 -24.85 -22.91 5.96
C LYS A 641 -25.04 -21.39 5.88
N VAL A 642 -23.95 -20.64 6.03
CA VAL A 642 -23.95 -19.17 5.97
C VAL A 642 -24.19 -18.67 4.55
N ASN A 643 -25.10 -17.70 4.41
CA ASN A 643 -25.36 -16.95 3.20
C ASN A 643 -25.40 -15.44 3.48
N LYS A 644 -25.28 -14.65 2.41
CA LYS A 644 -25.45 -13.20 2.42
C LYS A 644 -26.66 -12.84 1.57
N LYS A 645 -27.65 -12.16 2.15
CA LYS A 645 -28.93 -11.86 1.49
C LYS A 645 -28.74 -10.93 0.29
N ASN A 646 -27.96 -9.87 0.49
CA ASN A 646 -27.71 -8.82 -0.50
C ASN A 646 -26.22 -8.52 -0.59
N GLY A 647 -25.71 -8.34 -1.81
CA GLY A 647 -24.39 -7.76 -2.04
C GLY A 647 -24.34 -6.30 -1.55
N PHE A 648 -25.35 -5.52 -1.94
CA PHE A 648 -25.46 -4.09 -1.65
C PHE A 648 -26.83 -3.73 -1.07
N GLU A 649 -26.88 -2.68 -0.25
CA GLU A 649 -28.12 -2.15 0.29
C GLU A 649 -28.16 -0.62 0.28
N ILE A 650 -29.18 -0.04 -0.35
CA ILE A 650 -29.37 1.41 -0.43
C ILE A 650 -30.85 1.78 -0.27
N PRO A 651 -31.22 3.00 0.12
CA PRO A 651 -32.61 3.44 0.05
C PRO A 651 -33.14 3.34 -1.39
N ASN A 652 -34.38 2.88 -1.52
CA ASN A 652 -35.10 2.87 -2.78
C ASN A 652 -35.58 4.30 -3.11
N SER A 653 -34.65 5.12 -3.60
CA SER A 653 -34.84 6.54 -3.90
C SER A 653 -34.34 6.85 -5.31
N PRO A 654 -34.95 7.78 -6.05
CA PRO A 654 -34.51 8.13 -7.41
C PRO A 654 -33.12 8.76 -7.46
N ASN A 655 -32.64 9.34 -6.35
CA ASN A 655 -31.38 10.08 -6.29
C ASN A 655 -30.24 9.32 -5.59
N VAL A 656 -30.50 8.09 -5.15
CA VAL A 656 -29.48 7.20 -4.57
C VAL A 656 -29.29 6.05 -5.56
N LYS A 657 -28.13 6.02 -6.22
CA LYS A 657 -27.89 5.20 -7.42
C LYS A 657 -26.60 4.41 -7.31
N LEU A 658 -26.68 3.12 -7.62
CA LEU A 658 -25.52 2.24 -7.84
C LEU A 658 -25.55 1.78 -9.30
N GLU A 659 -24.39 1.85 -9.97
CA GLU A 659 -24.21 1.40 -11.35
C GLU A 659 -23.15 0.30 -11.47
N LYS A 660 -23.31 -0.55 -12.49
CA LYS A 660 -22.35 -1.60 -12.87
C LYS A 660 -21.99 -2.50 -11.68
N MET A 661 -23.00 -3.05 -11.02
CA MET A 661 -22.82 -4.00 -9.92
C MET A 661 -22.56 -5.41 -10.44
N CYS A 662 -21.66 -6.12 -9.76
CA CYS A 662 -21.30 -7.51 -10.04
C CYS A 662 -21.16 -8.30 -8.74
N THR A 663 -21.81 -9.47 -8.67
CA THR A 663 -21.56 -10.47 -7.63
C THR A 663 -21.23 -11.81 -8.25
N THR A 664 -20.38 -12.58 -7.59
CA THR A 664 -20.02 -13.94 -8.01
C THR A 664 -19.60 -14.75 -6.79
N ARG A 665 -19.38 -16.06 -6.96
CA ARG A 665 -18.84 -16.96 -5.93
C ARG A 665 -17.54 -17.55 -6.42
N PHE A 666 -16.46 -17.33 -5.66
CA PHE A 666 -15.15 -17.91 -5.95
C PHE A 666 -14.93 -19.22 -5.19
N ALA A 667 -15.40 -19.34 -3.95
CA ALA A 667 -15.26 -20.57 -3.17
C ALA A 667 -16.29 -20.67 -2.02
N GLY A 668 -16.37 -21.87 -1.42
CA GLY A 668 -17.29 -22.17 -0.32
C GLY A 668 -18.71 -22.52 -0.78
N SER A 669 -19.54 -22.99 0.16
CA SER A 669 -20.93 -23.39 -0.12
C SER A 669 -21.91 -22.22 -0.07
N GLY A 670 -21.61 -21.18 0.71
CA GLY A 670 -22.46 -19.99 0.87
C GLY A 670 -22.58 -19.16 -0.41
N ASN A 671 -23.68 -18.41 -0.54
CA ASN A 671 -23.99 -17.59 -1.69
C ASN A 671 -24.33 -16.15 -1.30
N ILE A 672 -24.12 -15.22 -2.24
CA ILE A 672 -24.80 -13.93 -2.22
C ILE A 672 -26.12 -14.12 -2.97
N GLN A 673 -27.24 -14.02 -2.27
CA GLN A 673 -28.56 -14.39 -2.80
C GLN A 673 -29.13 -13.36 -3.77
N ASN A 674 -28.72 -12.09 -3.65
CA ASN A 674 -29.14 -11.00 -4.51
C ASN A 674 -28.00 -10.00 -4.68
N VAL A 675 -27.92 -9.35 -5.84
CA VAL A 675 -26.95 -8.27 -6.08
C VAL A 675 -27.24 -7.09 -5.16
N ILE A 676 -28.50 -6.62 -5.13
CA ILE A 676 -28.91 -5.43 -4.37
C ILE A 676 -30.38 -5.49 -3.97
N ASN A 677 -30.73 -5.16 -2.73
CA ASN A 677 -32.13 -5.00 -2.28
C ASN A 677 -33.13 -6.07 -2.80
N SER A 678 -32.79 -7.35 -2.67
CA SER A 678 -33.57 -8.49 -3.19
C SER A 678 -33.73 -8.55 -4.72
N THR A 679 -32.84 -7.90 -5.47
CA THR A 679 -32.80 -7.83 -6.94
C THR A 679 -31.48 -8.39 -7.48
N GLY A 680 -31.51 -9.00 -8.67
CA GLY A 680 -30.32 -9.46 -9.40
C GLY A 680 -29.97 -10.95 -9.23
N GLY A 681 -30.60 -11.64 -8.27
CA GLY A 681 -30.53 -13.09 -8.12
C GLY A 681 -29.23 -13.62 -7.49
N SER A 682 -29.19 -14.95 -7.33
CA SER A 682 -28.20 -15.65 -6.50
C SER A 682 -26.95 -16.09 -7.28
N THR A 683 -25.79 -15.95 -6.64
CA THR A 683 -24.48 -16.42 -7.16
C THR A 683 -24.39 -17.94 -7.34
N GLU A 684 -25.35 -18.70 -6.83
CA GLU A 684 -25.46 -20.15 -7.03
C GLU A 684 -25.46 -20.52 -8.52
N THR A 685 -26.02 -19.65 -9.36
CA THR A 685 -26.12 -19.83 -10.81
C THR A 685 -25.10 -18.98 -11.59
N GLY A 686 -23.94 -18.70 -10.99
CA GLY A 686 -22.83 -17.98 -11.59
C GLY A 686 -22.85 -16.47 -11.35
N VAL A 687 -22.14 -15.73 -12.21
CA VAL A 687 -22.00 -14.27 -12.10
C VAL A 687 -23.36 -13.59 -12.23
N LYS A 688 -23.63 -12.62 -11.36
CA LYS A 688 -24.85 -11.79 -11.38
C LYS A 688 -24.50 -10.33 -11.52
N ARG A 689 -25.30 -9.62 -12.32
CA ARG A 689 -25.07 -8.21 -12.65
C ARG A 689 -26.36 -7.43 -12.56
N VAL A 690 -26.25 -6.19 -12.08
CA VAL A 690 -27.30 -5.19 -12.18
C VAL A 690 -26.64 -3.93 -12.74
N LYS A 691 -27.07 -3.50 -13.92
CA LYS A 691 -26.47 -2.34 -14.61
C LYS A 691 -26.71 -1.04 -13.85
N LEU A 692 -27.91 -0.85 -13.33
CA LEU A 692 -28.34 0.33 -12.59
C LEU A 692 -29.42 -0.08 -11.59
N TYR A 693 -29.34 0.44 -10.37
CA TYR A 693 -30.43 0.39 -9.40
C TYR A 693 -30.71 1.81 -8.90
N ASN A 694 -31.92 2.30 -9.16
CA ASN A 694 -32.44 3.57 -8.69
C ASN A 694 -33.98 3.50 -8.66
N ASN A 695 -34.60 3.71 -7.50
CA ASN A 695 -36.07 3.71 -7.36
C ASN A 695 -36.78 2.52 -8.09
N GLY A 696 -36.24 1.31 -7.93
CA GLY A 696 -36.67 0.11 -8.67
C GLY A 696 -37.71 -0.74 -7.93
N GLU A 697 -38.02 -1.92 -8.47
CA GLU A 697 -38.91 -2.92 -7.83
C GLU A 697 -38.29 -3.61 -6.60
N GLY A 698 -37.04 -3.28 -6.25
CA GLY A 698 -36.38 -3.83 -5.08
C GLY A 698 -37.00 -3.37 -3.76
N VAL A 699 -36.68 -4.10 -2.70
CA VAL A 699 -37.28 -3.88 -1.38
C VAL A 699 -36.49 -2.80 -0.63
N GLN A 700 -37.20 -1.81 -0.07
CA GLN A 700 -36.61 -0.84 0.86
C GLN A 700 -35.98 -1.58 2.05
N PRO A 701 -34.68 -1.38 2.34
CA PRO A 701 -34.06 -1.98 3.52
C PRO A 701 -34.74 -1.54 4.81
N PHE A 702 -34.71 -2.35 5.87
CA PHE A 702 -35.25 -1.92 7.16
C PHE A 702 -34.50 -0.67 7.67
N ASP A 703 -35.22 0.21 8.37
CA ASP A 703 -34.59 1.29 9.10
C ASP A 703 -33.79 0.70 10.28
N GLU A 704 -32.59 1.24 10.46
CA GLU A 704 -31.65 0.83 11.49
C GLU A 704 -31.07 2.07 12.18
N GLU A 705 -30.85 1.95 13.47
CA GLU A 705 -29.99 2.86 14.21
C GLU A 705 -28.58 2.28 14.20
N PHE A 706 -27.62 3.05 13.67
CA PHE A 706 -26.22 2.62 13.61
C PHE A 706 -25.49 3.09 14.86
N THR A 707 -25.02 2.15 15.68
CA THR A 707 -24.16 2.46 16.81
C THR A 707 -22.78 2.84 16.30
N LEU A 708 -22.51 4.14 16.24
CA LEU A 708 -21.18 4.64 15.89
C LEU A 708 -20.20 4.43 17.05
N PRO A 709 -18.89 4.32 16.74
CA PRO A 709 -17.87 4.26 17.77
C PRO A 709 -17.96 5.42 18.78
N ASN A 710 -17.56 5.19 20.04
CA ASN A 710 -17.78 6.15 21.14
C ASN A 710 -17.26 7.57 20.81
N LYS A 711 -18.06 8.58 21.17
CA LYS A 711 -17.76 10.02 21.10
C LYS A 711 -16.50 10.45 21.85
N GLU A 712 -16.02 9.64 22.81
CA GLU A 712 -14.75 9.89 23.50
C GLU A 712 -13.57 9.81 22.52
N SER A 713 -13.35 10.92 21.80
CA SER A 713 -12.07 11.26 21.22
C SER A 713 -11.05 11.36 22.35
N TYR A 714 -9.87 10.78 22.13
CA TYR A 714 -8.60 10.99 22.83
C TYR A 714 -8.57 12.17 23.85
N PRO A 715 -7.97 12.02 25.06
CA PRO A 715 -7.87 13.13 26.01
C PRO A 715 -7.26 14.36 25.33
N ALA A 716 -8.03 15.45 25.27
CA ALA A 716 -7.74 16.64 24.49
C ALA A 716 -6.30 17.12 24.69
N TYR A 717 -5.46 16.92 23.66
CA TYR A 717 -4.05 17.27 23.59
C TYR A 717 -3.18 16.70 24.73
N ILE A 718 -2.02 16.15 24.38
CA ILE A 718 -0.97 16.03 25.40
C ILE A 718 -0.67 17.46 25.85
N SER A 719 -1.12 17.84 27.05
CA SER A 719 -0.45 18.87 27.83
C SER A 719 0.92 18.28 28.12
N MET A 720 1.83 18.42 27.16
CA MET A 720 3.22 18.13 27.40
C MET A 720 3.63 19.14 28.45
N GLU A 721 3.70 18.70 29.70
CA GLU A 721 4.26 19.50 30.78
C GLU A 721 5.60 20.06 30.28
N LYS A 722 5.78 21.35 30.52
CA LYS A 722 6.88 22.16 29.98
C LYS A 722 8.25 21.63 30.37
#